data_AF-A0A445HPS3-F1
#
_entry.id   AF-A0A445HPS3-F1
#
_cell.length_a   1.000
_cell.length_b   1.000
_cell.length_c   1.000
_cell.angle_alpha   90.00
_cell.angle_beta   90.00
_cell.angle_gamma   90.00
#
_symmetry.space_group_name_H-M   'P 1'
#
loop_
_entity.id
_entity.type
_entity.pdbx_description
1 polymer ?
#
loop_
_entity_poly.entity_id
_entity_poly.type
_entity_poly.pdbx_seq_one_letter_code
_entity_poly.pdbx_strand_id
1 'polypeptide(L)'
;MESRVEELVKCLRLGSVNDVRVVGISGMSGIGKTELARALYERISDQFDVHCLVDDVSKIYQDSGRLGVQKQLLSQCLNEKNLEIYDVSQGTCLAWKRLQNAKALVVFDEVVNERQLQMFTGNRDSLLRECLGGGSRIIIISRDEHILRTHGVDDVYQVPLLDREEAVQLFCKNAFKDNFIMSGYAEFADVILSQAQGNPLAIKAVGSSLFGLNAPQWRSAVAKLREQKSRDIMDVLRISFDELDDTNKEIFLDIACFFNNFYVKSVMEILDFRGFYPEHGLQVLQDRSLIINEYGIIGMHGLLIDLGRCIVREKSPKEPSNWSRLWKYQDLYKIMSNNMAAEKLEAIAVDYESDDEGFHEIRVDALSKMSHLKLLKLWGVTSSGSLNHLSDELGYITWDKYPFVCLPKSFQPNKLVELCLEYSNIKHLWKDRKPLHNLRRLVLSHSKNLIELPDLGEALNLEWLDLKGCIKLKKINPSIGLLRKLAYLNLKDCTSLVELPHFKEDLNLQHLTLEGCTHLKHINPSVGLLRKLEYLILEDCKSLVSLPNSILCLNSLKYLSLYGCSGLYNSGLLKEPRDAELLKQLCIGEASTDSKSISSIVKRWFMWSPRLWYSRAHNDSVGCLLPSAPTIPPSMIQLDLSYCNLVQIPDAIGNLHCLEILNLEGNSFAALPDLKGLSKLRYLKLDHCKHLKDFPKLPARTDLSYTFLLPILGRAVELPVWGFSVPKAPNVELPRALGLSMFNCPELVEREGCSSMVLSWMIQIVQAHYQSNFAWWPIGMPGFSNPYICSVIPGSEIEGWFTTQHVSKDNLITIDPPPLMQHDKCIGVAYCVVFAAHSTDLEMVPPETERGYPVMGIVWIPVDVHEDVVTDKSDHLCLFYSPTYIGIGDWKLKVKIMDKKGFPVEVKKYGYRRVHEEDLDLEPSLNTAGIRKRKRGTDE
;
A
#
# COMPACT_ATOMS: atom_id res chain seq x y z
N MET A 1 18.55 3.11 -28.91
CA MET A 1 18.70 1.92 -29.81
C MET A 1 19.97 1.12 -29.50
N GLU A 2 21.16 1.72 -29.58
CA GLU A 2 22.46 1.04 -29.37
C GLU A 2 22.54 0.30 -28.02
N SER A 3 22.14 0.96 -26.93
CA SER A 3 22.08 0.36 -25.59
C SER A 3 21.19 -0.90 -25.53
N ARG A 4 20.01 -0.91 -26.18
CA ARG A 4 19.13 -2.10 -26.24
C ARG A 4 19.78 -3.26 -27.02
N VAL A 5 20.54 -2.95 -28.07
CA VAL A 5 21.30 -3.96 -28.83
C VAL A 5 22.40 -4.57 -27.95
N GLU A 6 23.13 -3.74 -27.19
CA GLU A 6 24.15 -4.24 -26.25
C GLU A 6 23.57 -5.14 -25.15
N GLU A 7 22.41 -4.80 -24.61
CA GLU A 7 21.71 -5.65 -23.64
C GLU A 7 21.29 -6.99 -24.25
N LEU A 8 20.73 -6.99 -25.45
CA LEU A 8 20.36 -8.21 -26.15
C LEU A 8 21.59 -9.07 -26.52
N VAL A 9 22.73 -8.45 -26.85
CA VAL A 9 24.02 -9.14 -27.04
C VAL A 9 24.46 -9.85 -25.75
N LYS A 10 24.25 -9.23 -24.57
CA LYS A 10 24.53 -9.88 -23.28
C LYS A 10 23.63 -11.10 -23.06
N CYS A 11 22.33 -11.01 -23.39
CA CYS A 11 21.39 -12.14 -23.33
C CYS A 11 21.84 -13.29 -24.24
N LEU A 12 22.42 -12.99 -25.41
CA LEU A 12 22.92 -14.00 -26.35
C LEU A 12 24.23 -14.66 -25.93
N ARG A 13 24.99 -14.10 -24.99
CA ARG A 13 26.27 -14.67 -24.50
C ARG A 13 27.19 -15.11 -25.64
N LEU A 14 27.52 -14.20 -26.55
CA LEU A 14 28.31 -14.52 -27.77
C LEU A 14 29.69 -15.17 -27.49
N GLY A 15 30.22 -15.05 -26.28
CA GLY A 15 31.48 -15.70 -25.86
C GLY A 15 31.37 -17.20 -25.51
N SER A 16 30.16 -17.78 -25.42
CA SER A 16 29.97 -19.21 -25.16
C SER A 16 30.06 -20.02 -26.47
N VAL A 17 31.01 -20.94 -26.55
CA VAL A 17 31.38 -21.61 -27.82
C VAL A 17 30.71 -22.98 -28.00
N ASN A 18 30.19 -23.59 -26.92
CA ASN A 18 29.76 -25.00 -26.94
C ASN A 18 28.24 -25.21 -26.83
N ASP A 19 27.43 -24.15 -26.77
CA ASP A 19 25.97 -24.24 -26.62
C ASP A 19 25.21 -23.65 -27.82
N VAL A 20 23.96 -24.11 -28.00
CA VAL A 20 22.97 -23.50 -28.90
C VAL A 20 21.97 -22.75 -28.05
N ARG A 21 22.02 -21.42 -28.09
CA ARG A 21 21.22 -20.55 -27.23
C ARG A 21 20.04 -19.96 -27.98
N VAL A 22 18.85 -20.03 -27.39
CA VAL A 22 17.60 -19.45 -27.91
C VAL A 22 17.18 -18.30 -27.00
N VAL A 23 17.01 -17.11 -27.58
CA VAL A 23 16.54 -15.91 -26.87
C VAL A 23 15.21 -15.46 -27.47
N GLY A 24 14.22 -15.28 -26.61
CA GLY A 24 12.94 -14.68 -26.98
C GLY A 24 12.99 -13.15 -26.91
N ILE A 25 12.32 -12.46 -27.83
CA ILE A 25 12.06 -11.02 -27.75
C ILE A 25 10.56 -10.82 -27.64
N SER A 26 10.11 -10.17 -26.57
CA SER A 26 8.69 -9.91 -26.27
C SER A 26 8.41 -8.44 -26.01
N GLY A 27 7.15 -8.05 -26.07
CA GLY A 27 6.67 -6.71 -25.75
C GLY A 27 5.48 -6.27 -26.58
N MET A 28 4.91 -5.11 -26.22
CA MET A 28 3.70 -4.53 -26.81
C MET A 28 3.80 -4.37 -28.35
N SER A 29 2.65 -4.36 -29.03
CA SER A 29 2.60 -4.08 -30.47
C SER A 29 3.16 -2.68 -30.80
N GLY A 30 3.92 -2.57 -31.89
CA GLY A 30 4.58 -1.33 -32.31
C GLY A 30 5.78 -0.86 -31.47
N ILE A 31 6.25 -1.67 -30.51
CA ILE A 31 7.39 -1.32 -29.64
C ILE A 31 8.77 -1.39 -30.33
N GLY A 32 8.84 -1.91 -31.56
CA GLY A 32 10.08 -2.02 -32.34
C GLY A 32 10.88 -3.31 -32.16
N LYS A 33 10.20 -4.44 -31.89
CA LYS A 33 10.84 -5.76 -31.73
C LYS A 33 11.59 -6.19 -33.00
N THR A 34 10.92 -6.13 -34.16
CA THR A 34 11.48 -6.45 -35.48
C THR A 34 12.67 -5.56 -35.81
N GLU A 35 12.57 -4.25 -35.60
CA GLU A 35 13.67 -3.31 -35.83
C GLU A 35 14.88 -3.58 -34.93
N LEU A 36 14.65 -3.89 -33.65
CA LEU A 36 15.71 -4.26 -32.71
C LEU A 36 16.43 -5.54 -33.17
N ALA A 37 15.67 -6.57 -33.54
CA ALA A 37 16.23 -7.83 -34.00
C ALA A 37 17.00 -7.69 -35.32
N ARG A 38 16.49 -6.88 -36.26
CA ARG A 38 17.17 -6.59 -37.53
C ARG A 38 18.47 -5.83 -37.32
N ALA A 39 18.47 -4.79 -36.48
CA ALA A 39 19.69 -4.04 -36.15
C ALA A 39 20.75 -4.92 -35.48
N LEU A 40 20.32 -5.84 -34.60
CA LEU A 40 21.21 -6.83 -34.02
C LEU A 40 21.75 -7.79 -35.09
N TYR A 41 20.88 -8.35 -35.94
CA TYR A 41 21.25 -9.29 -36.99
C TYR A 41 22.30 -8.71 -37.94
N GLU A 42 22.11 -7.47 -38.40
CA GLU A 42 23.07 -6.75 -39.24
C GLU A 42 24.43 -6.56 -38.55
N ARG A 43 24.45 -6.39 -37.22
CA ARG A 43 25.70 -6.20 -36.47
C ARG A 43 26.49 -7.49 -36.25
N ILE A 44 25.82 -8.62 -36.07
CA ILE A 44 26.47 -9.86 -35.60
C ILE A 44 26.50 -11.00 -36.61
N SER A 45 25.75 -10.92 -37.72
CA SER A 45 25.62 -12.01 -38.70
C SER A 45 26.96 -12.47 -39.29
N ASP A 46 27.91 -11.56 -39.51
CA ASP A 46 29.26 -11.87 -40.01
C ASP A 46 30.10 -12.74 -39.04
N GLN A 47 29.68 -12.90 -37.79
CA GLN A 47 30.35 -13.73 -36.78
C GLN A 47 29.93 -15.21 -36.81
N PHE A 48 29.06 -15.58 -37.76
CA PHE A 48 28.45 -16.91 -37.90
C PHE A 48 28.71 -17.46 -39.30
N ASP A 49 28.86 -18.79 -39.41
CA ASP A 49 29.13 -19.48 -40.68
C ASP A 49 27.92 -19.39 -41.62
N VAL A 50 26.73 -19.43 -41.04
CA VAL A 50 25.44 -19.34 -41.75
C VAL A 50 24.48 -18.46 -40.96
N HIS A 51 23.62 -17.72 -41.66
CA HIS A 51 22.64 -16.85 -41.03
C HIS A 51 21.32 -16.81 -41.80
N CYS A 52 20.22 -16.61 -41.08
CA CYS A 52 18.87 -16.53 -41.65
C CYS A 52 17.98 -15.58 -40.83
N LEU A 53 17.20 -14.76 -41.54
CA LEU A 53 16.15 -13.91 -41.00
C LEU A 53 14.83 -14.26 -41.73
N VAL A 54 13.89 -14.86 -41.00
CA VAL A 54 12.55 -15.17 -41.49
C VAL A 54 11.61 -14.07 -41.01
N ASP A 55 11.33 -13.09 -41.87
CA ASP A 55 10.60 -11.84 -41.53
C ASP A 55 9.13 -12.03 -41.09
N ASP A 56 8.40 -13.04 -41.56
CA ASP A 56 6.99 -13.25 -41.17
C ASP A 56 6.65 -14.74 -41.18
N VAL A 57 7.00 -15.41 -40.08
CA VAL A 57 6.78 -16.85 -39.92
C VAL A 57 5.30 -17.18 -39.98
N SER A 58 4.44 -16.32 -39.42
CA SER A 58 3.00 -16.53 -39.40
C SER A 58 2.40 -16.62 -40.79
N LYS A 59 2.74 -15.66 -41.66
CA LYS A 59 2.26 -15.64 -43.05
C LYS A 59 2.77 -16.82 -43.85
N ILE A 60 4.07 -17.12 -43.78
CA ILE A 60 4.66 -18.26 -44.51
C ILE A 60 3.98 -19.58 -44.10
N TYR A 61 3.73 -19.74 -42.80
CA TYR A 61 3.05 -20.91 -42.27
C TYR A 61 1.59 -21.02 -42.74
N GLN A 62 0.87 -19.91 -42.82
CA GLN A 62 -0.50 -19.90 -43.36
C GLN A 62 -0.53 -20.29 -44.84
N ASP A 63 0.42 -19.79 -45.64
CA ASP A 63 0.47 -20.01 -47.08
C ASP A 63 0.93 -21.44 -47.44
N SER A 64 1.89 -21.99 -46.68
CA SER A 64 2.62 -23.21 -47.10
C SER A 64 3.00 -24.17 -45.97
N GLY A 65 2.45 -23.95 -44.77
CA GLY A 65 2.62 -24.80 -43.59
C GLY A 65 4.08 -24.90 -43.12
N ARG A 66 4.37 -25.98 -42.37
CA ARG A 66 5.71 -26.29 -41.83
C ARG A 66 6.78 -26.38 -42.92
N LEU A 67 6.42 -26.93 -44.08
CA LEU A 67 7.34 -27.10 -45.21
C LEU A 67 7.80 -25.76 -45.78
N GLY A 68 6.92 -24.77 -45.84
CA GLY A 68 7.26 -23.42 -46.30
C GLY A 68 8.32 -22.75 -45.43
N VAL A 69 8.09 -22.76 -44.11
CA VAL A 69 9.03 -22.17 -43.14
C VAL A 69 10.38 -22.88 -43.20
N GLN A 70 10.38 -24.21 -43.28
CA GLN A 70 11.61 -25.01 -43.39
C GLN A 70 12.39 -24.72 -44.69
N LYS A 71 11.69 -24.59 -45.83
CA LYS A 71 12.31 -24.22 -47.12
C LYS A 71 12.94 -22.84 -47.07
N GLN A 72 12.26 -21.88 -46.46
CA GLN A 72 12.77 -20.51 -46.35
C GLN A 72 14.01 -20.45 -45.47
N LEU A 73 14.00 -21.15 -44.33
CA LEU A 73 15.18 -21.27 -43.46
C LEU A 73 16.37 -21.87 -44.21
N LEU A 74 16.17 -23.02 -44.86
CA LEU A 74 17.27 -23.74 -45.54
C LEU A 74 17.81 -22.97 -46.75
N SER A 75 16.94 -22.33 -47.54
CA SER A 75 17.40 -21.56 -48.70
C SER A 75 18.24 -20.34 -48.31
N GLN A 76 17.92 -19.68 -47.20
CA GLN A 76 18.74 -18.59 -46.68
C GLN A 76 20.03 -19.07 -46.03
N CYS A 77 19.97 -20.05 -45.10
CA CYS A 77 21.16 -20.55 -44.42
C CYS A 77 22.19 -21.15 -45.39
N LEU A 78 21.74 -21.79 -46.48
CA LEU A 78 22.63 -22.42 -47.47
C LEU A 78 22.94 -21.50 -48.66
N ASN A 79 22.28 -20.34 -48.77
CA ASN A 79 22.34 -19.45 -49.93
C ASN A 79 21.96 -20.16 -51.26
N GLU A 80 20.99 -21.07 -51.21
CA GLU A 80 20.52 -21.90 -52.34
C GLU A 80 19.04 -21.61 -52.64
N LYS A 81 18.74 -20.90 -53.74
CA LYS A 81 17.37 -20.45 -54.07
C LYS A 81 16.44 -21.57 -54.58
N ASN A 82 16.98 -22.64 -55.16
CA ASN A 82 16.21 -23.70 -55.82
C ASN A 82 16.40 -25.07 -55.13
N LEU A 83 16.16 -25.13 -53.82
CA LEU A 83 16.22 -26.39 -53.07
C LEU A 83 14.99 -27.26 -53.37
N GLU A 84 15.21 -28.42 -54.00
CA GLU A 84 14.18 -29.42 -54.24
C GLU A 84 13.89 -30.23 -52.96
N ILE A 85 13.08 -29.65 -52.08
CA ILE A 85 12.55 -30.31 -50.87
C ILE A 85 11.09 -30.67 -51.12
N TYR A 86 10.78 -31.96 -51.18
CA TYR A 86 9.46 -32.48 -51.50
C TYR A 86 8.59 -32.69 -50.25
N ASP A 87 9.21 -32.96 -49.09
CA ASP A 87 8.52 -33.13 -47.81
C ASP A 87 9.36 -32.67 -46.61
N VAL A 88 8.70 -32.59 -45.44
CA VAL A 88 9.31 -32.07 -44.19
C VAL A 88 10.43 -32.99 -43.66
N SER A 89 10.34 -34.30 -43.90
CA SER A 89 11.33 -35.28 -43.44
C SER A 89 12.62 -35.13 -44.24
N GLN A 90 12.52 -34.96 -45.56
CA GLN A 90 13.65 -34.69 -46.44
C GLN A 90 14.34 -33.37 -46.06
N GLY A 91 13.56 -32.31 -45.81
CA GLY A 91 14.11 -31.04 -45.34
C GLY A 91 14.79 -31.15 -43.97
N THR A 92 14.24 -31.98 -43.08
CA THR A 92 14.85 -32.26 -41.76
C THR A 92 16.21 -32.95 -41.92
N CYS A 93 16.29 -33.98 -42.75
CA CYS A 93 17.54 -34.69 -43.02
C CYS A 93 18.58 -33.77 -43.66
N LEU A 94 18.15 -32.86 -44.54
CA LEU A 94 19.03 -31.89 -45.18
C LEU A 94 19.59 -30.88 -44.17
N ALA A 95 18.76 -30.38 -43.26
CA ALA A 95 19.16 -29.50 -42.17
C ALA A 95 20.22 -30.16 -41.28
N TRP A 96 19.97 -31.39 -40.82
CA TRP A 96 20.94 -32.18 -40.06
C TRP A 96 22.26 -32.32 -40.81
N LYS A 97 22.23 -32.75 -42.07
CA LYS A 97 23.44 -33.02 -42.84
C LYS A 97 24.28 -31.76 -43.09
N ARG A 98 23.65 -30.58 -43.22
CA ARG A 98 24.33 -29.34 -43.64
C ARG A 98 24.58 -28.35 -42.50
N LEU A 99 23.78 -28.35 -41.45
CA LEU A 99 23.81 -27.34 -40.38
C LEU A 99 24.34 -27.88 -39.04
N GLN A 100 24.42 -29.20 -38.83
CA GLN A 100 24.79 -29.81 -37.54
C GLN A 100 26.16 -29.38 -37.00
N ASN A 101 27.09 -29.00 -37.86
CA ASN A 101 28.42 -28.54 -37.47
C ASN A 101 28.66 -27.05 -37.79
N ALA A 102 27.65 -26.34 -38.29
CA ALA A 102 27.76 -24.94 -38.65
C ALA A 102 27.33 -24.06 -37.47
N LYS A 103 28.11 -23.02 -37.17
CA LYS A 103 27.74 -21.99 -36.21
C LYS A 103 26.72 -21.05 -36.88
N ALA A 104 25.45 -21.17 -36.49
CA ALA A 104 24.34 -20.49 -37.16
C ALA A 104 23.73 -19.33 -36.35
N LEU A 105 23.29 -18.27 -37.05
CA LEU A 105 22.41 -17.24 -36.50
C LEU A 105 21.03 -17.32 -37.17
N VAL A 106 19.99 -17.63 -36.42
CA VAL A 106 18.62 -17.78 -36.96
C VAL A 106 17.68 -16.83 -36.24
N VAL A 107 16.91 -16.04 -36.99
CA VAL A 107 15.92 -15.12 -36.44
C VAL A 107 14.55 -15.45 -37.03
N PHE A 108 13.57 -15.70 -36.16
CA PHE A 108 12.18 -15.91 -36.50
C PHE A 108 11.34 -14.72 -36.05
N ASP A 109 10.77 -14.00 -37.00
CA ASP A 109 9.91 -12.84 -36.74
C ASP A 109 8.42 -13.20 -36.87
N GLU A 110 7.59 -12.51 -36.08
CA GLU A 110 6.14 -12.68 -35.95
C GLU A 110 5.67 -14.13 -35.69
N VAL A 111 6.18 -14.75 -34.62
CA VAL A 111 5.70 -16.07 -34.17
C VAL A 111 4.47 -15.92 -33.28
N VAL A 112 3.35 -16.50 -33.71
CA VAL A 112 2.03 -16.41 -33.03
C VAL A 112 1.50 -17.77 -32.55
N ASN A 113 2.16 -18.88 -32.89
CA ASN A 113 1.80 -20.21 -32.42
C ASN A 113 3.04 -21.12 -32.34
N GLU A 114 3.17 -21.91 -31.27
CA GLU A 114 4.24 -22.90 -31.09
C GLU A 114 4.40 -23.88 -32.26
N ARG A 115 3.29 -24.26 -32.93
CA ARG A 115 3.32 -25.16 -34.10
C ARG A 115 4.14 -24.63 -35.27
N GLN A 116 4.38 -23.31 -35.32
CA GLN A 116 5.21 -22.65 -36.31
C GLN A 116 6.71 -22.93 -36.10
N LEU A 117 7.11 -23.16 -34.85
CA LEU A 117 8.49 -23.51 -34.49
C LEU A 117 8.76 -25.02 -34.61
N GLN A 118 7.70 -25.84 -34.57
CA GLN A 118 7.76 -27.30 -34.79
C GLN A 118 7.87 -27.66 -36.29
N MET A 119 8.93 -27.19 -36.95
CA MET A 119 9.13 -27.36 -38.39
C MET A 119 9.96 -28.60 -38.78
N PHE A 120 10.48 -29.35 -37.81
CA PHE A 120 11.25 -30.58 -38.02
C PHE A 120 10.47 -31.82 -37.54
N THR A 121 10.64 -32.95 -38.22
CA THR A 121 9.94 -34.21 -37.90
C THR A 121 10.55 -34.95 -36.71
N GLY A 122 9.72 -35.51 -35.80
CA GLY A 122 10.21 -36.40 -34.72
C GLY A 122 9.56 -36.25 -33.34
N ASN A 123 8.49 -35.45 -33.16
CA ASN A 123 7.81 -35.22 -31.86
C ASN A 123 8.76 -34.78 -30.72
N ARG A 124 9.82 -34.04 -31.05
CA ARG A 124 10.74 -33.43 -30.07
C ARG A 124 10.77 -31.93 -30.31
N ASP A 125 10.51 -31.15 -29.27
CA ASP A 125 10.42 -29.69 -29.36
C ASP A 125 11.78 -29.00 -29.58
N SER A 126 12.88 -29.72 -29.31
CA SER A 126 14.28 -29.25 -29.41
C SER A 126 14.96 -29.47 -30.76
N LEU A 127 14.28 -30.02 -31.77
CA LEU A 127 14.95 -30.49 -32.99
C LEU A 127 15.76 -29.42 -33.73
N LEU A 128 15.30 -28.17 -33.77
CA LEU A 128 16.10 -27.11 -34.40
C LEU A 128 17.42 -26.88 -33.63
N ARG A 129 17.40 -26.89 -32.30
CA ARG A 129 18.63 -26.77 -31.49
C ARG A 129 19.59 -27.94 -31.76
N GLU A 130 19.06 -29.14 -31.92
CA GLU A 130 19.84 -30.37 -32.21
C GLU A 130 20.42 -30.38 -33.62
N CYS A 131 19.79 -29.69 -34.58
CA CYS A 131 20.24 -29.56 -35.97
C CYS A 131 21.40 -28.57 -36.17
N LEU A 132 21.82 -27.81 -35.15
CA LEU A 132 22.80 -26.72 -35.28
C LEU A 132 24.10 -27.02 -34.52
N GLY A 133 25.22 -26.47 -35.00
CA GLY A 133 26.52 -26.60 -34.34
C GLY A 133 26.64 -25.76 -33.06
N GLY A 134 27.57 -26.14 -32.19
CA GLY A 134 27.90 -25.36 -30.99
C GLY A 134 28.26 -23.91 -31.30
N GLY A 135 27.82 -22.98 -30.45
CA GLY A 135 27.99 -21.54 -30.66
C GLY A 135 26.87 -20.89 -31.48
N SER A 136 25.85 -21.63 -31.90
CA SER A 136 24.70 -21.11 -32.64
C SER A 136 23.75 -20.29 -31.77
N ARG A 137 23.06 -19.33 -32.37
CA ARG A 137 22.11 -18.42 -31.72
C ARG A 137 20.79 -18.38 -32.49
N ILE A 138 19.69 -18.59 -31.78
CA ILE A 138 18.33 -18.48 -32.32
C ILE A 138 17.62 -17.35 -31.60
N ILE A 139 16.95 -16.48 -32.34
CA ILE A 139 16.15 -15.38 -31.82
C ILE A 139 14.71 -15.61 -32.27
N ILE A 140 13.78 -15.59 -31.31
CA ILE A 140 12.35 -15.77 -31.59
C ILE A 140 11.62 -14.51 -31.15
N ILE A 141 10.95 -13.85 -32.07
CA ILE A 141 10.18 -12.63 -31.81
C ILE A 141 8.71 -13.03 -31.71
N SER A 142 8.10 -12.71 -30.58
CA SER A 142 6.67 -12.92 -30.38
C SER A 142 6.05 -11.77 -29.60
N ARG A 143 4.74 -11.62 -29.74
CA ARG A 143 3.91 -10.75 -28.88
C ARG A 143 3.43 -11.49 -27.64
N ASP A 144 3.49 -12.82 -27.65
CA ASP A 144 2.97 -13.71 -26.62
C ASP A 144 4.13 -14.45 -25.92
N GLU A 145 4.42 -14.04 -24.69
CA GLU A 145 5.51 -14.60 -23.89
C GLU A 145 5.25 -16.07 -23.51
N HIS A 146 3.98 -16.50 -23.43
CA HIS A 146 3.66 -17.88 -23.14
C HIS A 146 4.21 -18.83 -24.21
N ILE A 147 4.18 -18.42 -25.49
CA ILE A 147 4.74 -19.20 -26.60
C ILE A 147 6.25 -19.39 -26.41
N LEU A 148 6.96 -18.33 -26.00
CA LEU A 148 8.40 -18.36 -25.77
C LEU A 148 8.74 -19.30 -24.60
N ARG A 149 7.99 -19.23 -23.50
CA ARG A 149 8.17 -20.09 -22.32
C ARG A 149 7.87 -21.56 -22.64
N THR A 150 6.77 -21.84 -23.34
CA THR A 150 6.37 -23.20 -23.72
C THR A 150 7.37 -23.83 -24.69
N HIS A 151 7.92 -23.05 -25.62
CA HIS A 151 9.00 -23.53 -26.50
C HIS A 151 10.33 -23.79 -25.76
N GLY A 152 10.49 -23.27 -24.54
CA GLY A 152 11.70 -23.45 -23.74
C GLY A 152 12.87 -22.59 -24.22
N VAL A 153 12.65 -21.28 -24.41
CA VAL A 153 13.75 -20.32 -24.64
C VAL A 153 14.64 -20.19 -23.39
N ASP A 154 15.93 -19.88 -23.59
CA ASP A 154 16.90 -19.78 -22.48
C ASP A 154 16.82 -18.43 -21.75
N ASP A 155 16.27 -17.41 -22.41
CA ASP A 155 16.12 -16.06 -21.89
C ASP A 155 15.02 -15.33 -22.68
N VAL A 156 14.34 -14.37 -22.04
CA VAL A 156 13.35 -13.50 -22.70
C VAL A 156 13.73 -12.05 -22.45
N TYR A 157 13.99 -11.32 -23.54
CA TYR A 157 14.21 -9.88 -23.51
C TYR A 157 12.88 -9.15 -23.75
N GLN A 158 12.34 -8.53 -22.70
CA GLN A 158 11.18 -7.64 -22.76
C GLN A 158 11.62 -6.26 -23.24
N VAL A 159 11.13 -5.82 -24.40
CA VAL A 159 11.55 -4.54 -25.00
C VAL A 159 10.93 -3.36 -24.25
N PRO A 160 11.75 -2.46 -23.66
CA PRO A 160 11.22 -1.30 -22.96
C PRO A 160 10.75 -0.20 -23.94
N LEU A 161 9.78 0.61 -23.50
CA LEU A 161 9.35 1.84 -24.18
C LEU A 161 10.53 2.80 -24.37
N LEU A 162 10.38 3.72 -25.34
CA LEU A 162 11.33 4.82 -25.49
C LEU A 162 11.25 5.76 -24.29
N ASP A 163 12.41 6.15 -23.76
CA ASP A 163 12.46 7.26 -22.82
C ASP A 163 12.10 8.58 -23.54
N ARG A 164 11.95 9.66 -22.76
CA ARG A 164 11.56 10.96 -23.30
C ARG A 164 12.56 11.48 -24.34
N GLU A 165 13.85 11.30 -24.14
CA GLU A 165 14.88 11.82 -25.05
C GLU A 165 14.88 11.05 -26.37
N GLU A 166 14.85 9.71 -26.30
CA GLU A 166 14.73 8.83 -27.47
C GLU A 166 13.44 9.11 -28.25
N ALA A 167 12.33 9.31 -27.55
CA ALA A 167 11.04 9.63 -28.15
C ALA A 167 11.06 10.97 -28.89
N VAL A 168 11.64 12.02 -28.29
CA VAL A 168 11.83 13.33 -28.93
C VAL A 168 12.67 13.19 -30.20
N GLN A 169 13.80 12.47 -30.13
CA GLN A 169 14.68 12.29 -31.29
C GLN A 169 13.96 11.57 -32.44
N LEU A 170 13.24 10.49 -32.14
CA LEU A 170 12.48 9.76 -33.15
C LEU A 170 11.38 10.64 -33.76
N PHE A 171 10.68 11.41 -32.94
CA PHE A 171 9.66 12.34 -33.41
C PHE A 171 10.25 13.39 -34.36
N CYS A 172 11.33 14.06 -33.97
CA CYS A 172 11.96 15.12 -34.78
C CYS A 172 12.45 14.59 -36.13
N LYS A 173 13.03 13.38 -36.16
CA LYS A 173 13.49 12.75 -37.40
C LYS A 173 12.34 12.52 -38.39
N ASN A 174 11.13 12.27 -37.89
CA ASN A 174 9.97 12.03 -38.74
C ASN A 174 9.22 13.31 -39.09
N ALA A 175 9.05 14.23 -38.13
CA ALA A 175 8.27 15.46 -38.29
C ALA A 175 9.05 16.62 -38.93
N PHE A 176 10.35 16.73 -38.67
CA PHE A 176 11.20 17.85 -39.13
C PHE A 176 12.37 17.42 -40.03
N LYS A 177 12.66 16.12 -40.11
CA LYS A 177 13.90 15.57 -40.73
C LYS A 177 15.18 16.11 -40.06
N ASP A 178 15.07 16.44 -38.78
CA ASP A 178 16.14 16.96 -37.93
C ASP A 178 16.13 16.23 -36.57
N ASN A 179 17.09 16.51 -35.69
CA ASN A 179 17.21 15.89 -34.37
C ASN A 179 16.61 16.75 -33.23
N PHE A 180 16.23 18.00 -33.50
CA PHE A 180 15.70 18.92 -32.50
C PHE A 180 14.34 19.49 -32.91
N ILE A 181 13.57 19.92 -31.90
CA ILE A 181 12.26 20.54 -32.10
C ILE A 181 12.48 21.98 -32.56
N MET A 182 11.85 22.37 -33.67
CA MET A 182 11.88 23.75 -34.16
C MET A 182 11.21 24.70 -33.15
N SER A 183 11.80 25.89 -32.96
CA SER A 183 11.27 26.93 -32.06
C SER A 183 9.82 27.29 -32.44
N GLY A 184 8.90 27.26 -31.47
CA GLY A 184 7.47 27.50 -31.68
C GLY A 184 6.61 26.25 -31.84
N TYR A 185 7.22 25.05 -31.89
CA TYR A 185 6.50 23.76 -31.96
C TYR A 185 6.64 22.90 -30.69
N ALA A 186 7.39 23.36 -29.69
CA ALA A 186 7.69 22.61 -28.46
C ALA A 186 6.43 22.15 -27.70
N GLU A 187 5.47 23.05 -27.48
CA GLU A 187 4.21 22.72 -26.79
C GLU A 187 3.40 21.64 -27.52
N PHE A 188 3.39 21.67 -28.87
CA PHE A 188 2.70 20.65 -29.66
C PHE A 188 3.41 19.30 -29.58
N ALA A 189 4.74 19.31 -29.66
CA ALA A 189 5.56 18.11 -29.57
C ALA A 189 5.39 17.43 -28.19
N ASP A 190 5.40 18.19 -27.09
CA ASP A 190 5.18 17.64 -25.75
C ASP A 190 3.80 16.99 -25.59
N VAL A 191 2.74 17.59 -26.15
CA VAL A 191 1.39 17.00 -26.17
C VAL A 191 1.36 15.70 -26.98
N ILE A 192 2.02 15.64 -28.13
CA ILE A 192 2.03 14.44 -28.98
C ILE A 192 2.82 13.32 -28.30
N LEU A 193 4.00 13.63 -27.76
CA LEU A 193 4.88 12.65 -27.13
C LEU A 193 4.26 12.09 -25.85
N SER A 194 3.57 12.93 -25.06
CA SER A 194 2.81 12.46 -23.90
C SER A 194 1.64 11.55 -24.27
N GLN A 195 1.03 11.72 -25.46
CA GLN A 195 -0.01 10.81 -25.94
C GLN A 195 0.53 9.49 -26.48
N ALA A 196 1.68 9.52 -27.16
CA ALA A 196 2.31 8.30 -27.69
C ALA A 196 2.98 7.45 -26.60
N GLN A 197 3.29 8.05 -25.44
CA GLN A 197 3.84 7.39 -24.24
C GLN A 197 5.07 6.51 -24.54
N GLY A 198 5.94 6.95 -25.44
CA GLY A 198 7.17 6.23 -25.78
C GLY A 198 6.99 5.05 -26.74
N ASN A 199 5.80 4.83 -27.33
CA ASN A 199 5.62 3.83 -28.39
C ASN A 199 6.23 4.32 -29.72
N PRO A 200 7.27 3.66 -30.26
CA PRO A 200 7.97 4.11 -31.47
C PRO A 200 7.07 4.24 -32.70
N LEU A 201 6.19 3.26 -32.93
CA LEU A 201 5.32 3.26 -34.11
C LEU A 201 4.31 4.40 -34.07
N ALA A 202 3.71 4.65 -32.91
CA ALA A 202 2.81 5.78 -32.71
C ALA A 202 3.52 7.12 -32.96
N ILE A 203 4.74 7.28 -32.41
CA ILE A 203 5.56 8.47 -32.61
C ILE A 203 5.89 8.68 -34.10
N LYS A 204 6.30 7.61 -34.79
CA LYS A 204 6.65 7.64 -36.21
C LYS A 204 5.43 7.99 -37.08
N ALA A 205 4.28 7.40 -36.80
CA ALA A 205 3.04 7.63 -37.54
C ALA A 205 2.57 9.08 -37.40
N VAL A 206 2.50 9.60 -36.18
CA VAL A 206 2.10 11.00 -35.94
C VAL A 206 3.14 11.96 -36.52
N GLY A 207 4.43 11.75 -36.24
CA GLY A 207 5.50 12.62 -36.76
C GLY A 207 5.48 12.70 -38.28
N SER A 208 5.33 11.57 -38.98
CA SER A 208 5.26 11.54 -40.45
C SER A 208 4.03 12.27 -41.00
N SER A 209 2.89 12.21 -40.30
CA SER A 209 1.65 12.90 -40.70
C SER A 209 1.74 14.43 -40.59
N LEU A 210 2.67 14.94 -39.79
CA LEU A 210 2.86 16.37 -39.54
C LEU A 210 3.98 16.99 -40.40
N PHE A 211 4.74 16.17 -41.11
CA PHE A 211 5.84 16.63 -41.94
C PHE A 211 5.34 17.61 -43.03
N GLY A 212 6.01 18.76 -43.13
CA GLY A 212 5.69 19.80 -44.11
C GLY A 212 4.49 20.70 -43.78
N LEU A 213 3.83 20.51 -42.63
CA LEU A 213 2.73 21.37 -42.17
C LEU A 213 3.24 22.64 -41.46
N ASN A 214 2.47 23.72 -41.54
CA ASN A 214 2.74 24.97 -40.80
C ASN A 214 2.10 25.00 -39.40
N ALA A 215 2.48 25.95 -38.56
CA ALA A 215 2.02 26.02 -37.16
C ALA A 215 0.47 26.02 -36.96
N PRO A 216 -0.34 26.76 -37.74
CA PRO A 216 -1.81 26.64 -37.68
C PRO A 216 -2.32 25.24 -38.03
N GLN A 217 -1.76 24.60 -39.06
CA GLN A 217 -2.11 23.23 -39.45
C GLN A 217 -1.72 22.22 -38.37
N TRP A 218 -0.57 22.41 -37.72
CA TRP A 218 -0.16 21.63 -36.55
C TRP A 218 -1.17 21.72 -35.41
N ARG A 219 -1.64 22.93 -35.06
CA ARG A 219 -2.69 23.10 -34.04
C ARG A 219 -3.95 22.33 -34.38
N SER A 220 -4.39 22.42 -35.63
CA SER A 220 -5.57 21.69 -36.12
C SER A 220 -5.37 20.17 -36.08
N ALA A 221 -4.21 19.68 -36.52
CA ALA A 221 -3.87 18.27 -36.49
C ALA A 221 -3.77 17.72 -35.06
N VAL A 222 -3.16 18.46 -34.14
CA VAL A 222 -3.07 18.10 -32.71
C VAL A 222 -4.46 18.11 -32.06
N ALA A 223 -5.30 19.10 -32.36
CA ALA A 223 -6.69 19.12 -31.90
C ALA A 223 -7.48 17.91 -32.42
N LYS A 224 -7.32 17.59 -33.71
CA LYS A 224 -7.92 16.38 -34.31
C LYS A 224 -7.41 15.10 -33.64
N LEU A 225 -6.12 14.98 -33.33
CA LEU A 225 -5.56 13.81 -32.63
C LEU A 225 -6.10 13.67 -31.19
N ARG A 226 -6.38 14.80 -30.51
CA ARG A 226 -7.04 14.81 -29.19
C ARG A 226 -8.49 14.29 -29.26
N GLU A 227 -9.22 14.62 -30.33
CA GLU A 227 -10.63 14.22 -30.50
C GLU A 227 -10.81 12.85 -31.18
N GLN A 228 -9.99 12.55 -32.16
CA GLN A 228 -10.00 11.37 -33.03
C GLN A 228 -8.59 10.82 -33.14
N LYS A 229 -8.27 9.80 -32.32
CA LYS A 229 -6.96 9.14 -32.36
C LYS A 229 -6.76 8.48 -33.74
N SER A 230 -5.52 8.52 -34.23
CA SER A 230 -5.18 8.08 -35.60
C SER A 230 -5.56 6.62 -35.82
N ARG A 231 -6.37 6.33 -36.85
CA ARG A 231 -6.79 4.96 -37.20
C ARG A 231 -5.59 4.04 -37.41
N ASP A 232 -4.56 4.53 -38.10
CA ASP A 232 -3.37 3.75 -38.43
C ASP A 232 -2.63 3.22 -37.18
N ILE A 233 -2.63 3.98 -36.08
CA ILE A 233 -2.02 3.54 -34.81
C ILE A 233 -2.90 2.50 -34.12
N MET A 234 -4.21 2.74 -34.14
CA MET A 234 -5.19 1.86 -33.50
C MET A 234 -5.25 0.51 -34.20
N ASP A 235 -5.17 0.48 -35.53
CA ASP A 235 -5.23 -0.75 -36.33
C ASP A 235 -4.06 -1.70 -35.99
N VAL A 236 -2.86 -1.17 -35.75
CA VAL A 236 -1.69 -2.01 -35.40
C VAL A 236 -1.78 -2.56 -33.98
N LEU A 237 -2.33 -1.77 -33.04
CA LEU A 237 -2.58 -2.26 -31.68
C LEU A 237 -3.75 -3.25 -31.65
N ARG A 238 -4.75 -3.06 -32.53
CA ARG A 238 -5.97 -3.86 -32.61
C ARG A 238 -5.71 -5.32 -32.94
N ILE A 239 -4.66 -5.64 -33.70
CA ILE A 239 -4.32 -7.03 -34.06
C ILE A 239 -4.22 -7.90 -32.80
N SER A 240 -3.53 -7.43 -31.75
CA SER A 240 -3.39 -8.19 -30.50
C SER A 240 -4.72 -8.35 -29.74
N PHE A 241 -5.65 -7.42 -29.90
CA PHE A 241 -6.99 -7.51 -29.32
C PHE A 241 -7.90 -8.47 -30.12
N ASP A 242 -7.88 -8.40 -31.45
CA ASP A 242 -8.75 -9.20 -32.32
C ASP A 242 -8.46 -10.71 -32.18
N GLU A 243 -7.20 -11.07 -31.89
CA GLU A 243 -6.77 -12.44 -31.60
C GLU A 243 -7.25 -13.01 -30.26
N LEU A 244 -7.78 -12.19 -29.34
CA LEU A 244 -8.33 -12.66 -28.07
C LEU A 244 -9.68 -13.37 -28.28
N ASP A 245 -9.99 -14.34 -27.43
CA ASP A 245 -11.36 -14.86 -27.34
C ASP A 245 -12.32 -13.82 -26.77
N ASP A 246 -13.62 -14.08 -26.92
CA ASP A 246 -14.67 -13.13 -26.52
C ASP A 246 -14.66 -12.79 -25.03
N THR A 247 -14.27 -13.73 -24.15
CA THR A 247 -14.23 -13.47 -22.71
C THR A 247 -13.05 -12.57 -22.36
N ASN A 248 -11.88 -12.85 -22.92
CA ASN A 248 -10.67 -12.06 -22.74
C ASN A 248 -10.78 -10.67 -23.37
N LYS A 249 -11.54 -10.52 -24.47
CA LYS A 249 -11.91 -9.22 -25.02
C LYS A 249 -12.70 -8.40 -24.01
N GLU A 250 -13.73 -8.97 -23.38
CA GLU A 250 -14.52 -8.25 -22.38
C GLU A 250 -13.70 -7.88 -21.13
N ILE A 251 -12.79 -8.75 -20.67
CA ILE A 251 -11.83 -8.44 -19.59
C ILE A 251 -10.93 -7.25 -19.98
N PHE A 252 -10.33 -7.29 -21.18
CA PHE A 252 -9.50 -6.20 -21.69
C PHE A 252 -10.27 -4.86 -21.71
N LEU A 253 -11.53 -4.89 -22.19
CA LEU A 253 -12.38 -3.71 -22.24
C LEU A 253 -12.76 -3.18 -20.85
N ASP A 254 -13.06 -4.06 -19.88
CA ASP A 254 -13.31 -3.68 -18.48
C ASP A 254 -12.07 -3.00 -17.88
N ILE A 255 -10.86 -3.54 -18.09
CA ILE A 255 -9.61 -2.94 -17.60
C ILE A 255 -9.34 -1.58 -18.25
N ALA A 256 -9.43 -1.50 -19.58
CA ALA A 256 -9.23 -0.26 -20.33
C ALA A 256 -10.22 0.84 -19.91
N CYS A 257 -11.47 0.48 -19.60
CA CYS A 257 -12.48 1.46 -19.22
C CYS A 257 -12.33 1.89 -17.75
N PHE A 258 -12.07 0.95 -16.84
CA PHE A 258 -12.31 1.18 -15.41
C PHE A 258 -11.18 0.76 -14.46
N PHE A 259 -10.39 -0.27 -14.78
CA PHE A 259 -9.52 -0.94 -13.81
C PHE A 259 -8.02 -0.73 -14.01
N ASN A 260 -7.60 0.25 -14.81
CA ASN A 260 -6.19 0.62 -14.87
C ASN A 260 -5.72 1.22 -13.52
N ASN A 261 -4.56 0.79 -13.03
CA ASN A 261 -3.99 1.10 -11.71
C ASN A 261 -4.78 0.58 -10.50
N PHE A 262 -5.55 -0.50 -10.68
CA PHE A 262 -6.27 -1.17 -9.57
C PHE A 262 -5.53 -2.42 -9.09
N TYR A 263 -5.74 -2.79 -7.81
CA TYR A 263 -5.24 -4.03 -7.25
C TYR A 263 -5.85 -5.25 -7.94
N VAL A 264 -5.00 -6.19 -8.35
CA VAL A 264 -5.37 -7.41 -9.09
C VAL A 264 -6.50 -8.18 -8.39
N LYS A 265 -6.42 -8.36 -7.07
CA LYS A 265 -7.43 -9.09 -6.30
C LYS A 265 -8.83 -8.49 -6.43
N SER A 266 -8.93 -7.16 -6.33
CA SER A 266 -10.20 -6.45 -6.43
C SER A 266 -10.78 -6.52 -7.84
N VAL A 267 -9.91 -6.47 -8.86
CA VAL A 267 -10.31 -6.64 -10.27
C VAL A 267 -10.80 -8.05 -10.53
N MET A 268 -10.10 -9.08 -10.01
CA MET A 268 -10.54 -10.47 -10.12
C MET A 268 -11.95 -10.67 -9.56
N GLU A 269 -12.26 -10.07 -8.40
CA GLU A 269 -13.58 -10.19 -7.77
C GLU A 269 -14.72 -9.62 -8.64
N ILE A 270 -14.50 -8.47 -9.28
CA ILE A 270 -15.51 -7.88 -10.18
C ILE A 270 -15.63 -8.68 -11.46
N LEU A 271 -14.51 -9.10 -12.06
CA LEU A 271 -14.52 -9.87 -13.29
C LEU A 271 -15.20 -11.24 -13.10
N ASP A 272 -14.97 -11.91 -11.95
CA ASP A 272 -15.68 -13.14 -11.57
C ASP A 272 -17.19 -12.88 -11.44
N PHE A 273 -17.58 -11.80 -10.76
CA PHE A 273 -18.99 -11.38 -10.68
C PHE A 273 -19.62 -11.10 -12.05
N ARG A 274 -18.87 -10.51 -12.99
CA ARG A 274 -19.33 -10.29 -14.37
C ARG A 274 -19.52 -11.61 -15.15
N GLY A 275 -19.08 -12.73 -14.61
CA GLY A 275 -19.16 -14.07 -15.21
C GLY A 275 -17.97 -14.41 -16.09
N PHE A 276 -16.81 -13.78 -15.87
CA PHE A 276 -15.57 -14.03 -16.60
C PHE A 276 -14.63 -14.99 -15.83
N TYR A 277 -13.54 -15.41 -16.47
CA TYR A 277 -12.51 -16.26 -15.85
C TYR A 277 -11.24 -15.45 -15.56
N PRO A 278 -11.20 -14.65 -14.47
CA PRO A 278 -10.18 -13.62 -14.28
C PRO A 278 -8.76 -14.15 -14.12
N GLU A 279 -8.55 -15.29 -13.45
CA GLU A 279 -7.21 -15.88 -13.27
C GLU A 279 -6.56 -16.18 -14.63
N HIS A 280 -7.28 -16.93 -15.46
CA HIS A 280 -6.83 -17.27 -16.81
C HIS A 280 -6.77 -16.03 -17.70
N GLY A 281 -7.79 -15.17 -17.67
CA GLY A 281 -7.86 -14.02 -18.57
C GLY A 281 -6.80 -12.96 -18.29
N LEU A 282 -6.53 -12.63 -17.02
CA LEU A 282 -5.45 -11.71 -16.67
C LEU A 282 -4.08 -12.27 -17.05
N GLN A 283 -3.86 -13.58 -16.87
CA GLN A 283 -2.64 -14.24 -17.31
C GLN A 283 -2.45 -14.12 -18.83
N VAL A 284 -3.50 -14.41 -19.62
CA VAL A 284 -3.46 -14.27 -21.09
C VAL A 284 -3.15 -12.84 -21.53
N LEU A 285 -3.77 -11.84 -20.89
CA LEU A 285 -3.49 -10.43 -21.21
C LEU A 285 -2.04 -10.03 -20.86
N GLN A 286 -1.50 -10.56 -19.76
CA GLN A 286 -0.12 -10.32 -19.36
C GLN A 286 0.87 -10.99 -20.33
N ASP A 287 0.64 -12.26 -20.68
CA ASP A 287 1.49 -13.01 -21.62
C ASP A 287 1.53 -12.31 -22.99
N ARG A 288 0.42 -11.73 -23.41
CA ARG A 288 0.31 -10.94 -24.66
C ARG A 288 0.81 -9.50 -24.55
N SER A 289 1.45 -9.13 -23.44
CA SER A 289 1.97 -7.78 -23.17
C SER A 289 0.90 -6.68 -23.31
N LEU A 290 -0.36 -7.00 -23.01
CA LEU A 290 -1.49 -6.04 -23.02
C LEU A 290 -1.69 -5.36 -21.66
N ILE A 291 -1.25 -6.02 -20.59
CA ILE A 291 -1.20 -5.47 -19.24
C ILE A 291 0.12 -5.85 -18.56
N ILE A 292 0.46 -5.11 -17.51
CA ILE A 292 1.53 -5.44 -16.57
C ILE A 292 0.93 -5.60 -15.18
N ASN A 293 1.54 -6.46 -14.36
CA ASN A 293 1.18 -6.62 -12.96
C ASN A 293 2.44 -6.33 -12.12
N GLU A 294 2.49 -5.12 -11.55
CA GLU A 294 3.60 -4.68 -10.72
C GLU A 294 3.11 -4.54 -9.28
N TYR A 295 3.76 -5.25 -8.36
CA TYR A 295 3.42 -5.21 -6.92
C TYR A 295 1.94 -5.53 -6.61
N GLY A 296 1.26 -6.29 -7.47
CA GLY A 296 -0.15 -6.64 -7.32
C GLY A 296 -1.13 -5.58 -7.87
N ILE A 297 -0.65 -4.60 -8.64
CA ILE A 297 -1.46 -3.57 -9.31
C ILE A 297 -1.42 -3.81 -10.83
N ILE A 298 -2.58 -3.76 -11.47
CA ILE A 298 -2.72 -3.86 -12.92
C ILE A 298 -2.36 -2.51 -13.56
N GLY A 299 -1.40 -2.52 -14.47
CA GLY A 299 -1.11 -1.40 -15.37
C GLY A 299 -1.47 -1.76 -16.81
N MET A 300 -2.07 -0.83 -17.53
CA MET A 300 -2.32 -0.90 -18.97
C MET A 300 -1.77 0.36 -19.63
N HIS A 301 -1.03 0.18 -20.73
CA HIS A 301 -0.45 1.31 -21.48
C HIS A 301 -1.55 2.24 -22.02
N GLY A 302 -1.31 3.56 -22.03
CA GLY A 302 -2.32 4.55 -22.41
C GLY A 302 -2.93 4.33 -23.80
N LEU A 303 -2.10 3.94 -24.78
CA LEU A 303 -2.60 3.61 -26.12
C LEU A 303 -3.52 2.38 -26.16
N LEU A 304 -3.33 1.41 -25.26
CA LEU A 304 -4.21 0.23 -25.15
C LEU A 304 -5.53 0.59 -24.45
N ILE A 305 -5.45 1.45 -23.43
CA ILE A 305 -6.64 2.06 -22.79
C ILE A 305 -7.49 2.76 -23.85
N ASP A 306 -6.83 3.55 -24.70
CA ASP A 306 -7.49 4.25 -25.80
C ASP A 306 -8.12 3.30 -26.80
N LEU A 307 -7.39 2.24 -27.18
CA LEU A 307 -7.88 1.21 -28.09
C LEU A 307 -9.18 0.60 -27.56
N GLY A 308 -9.19 0.14 -26.31
CA GLY A 308 -10.38 -0.44 -25.68
C GLY A 308 -11.56 0.54 -25.67
N ARG A 309 -11.31 1.81 -25.30
CA ARG A 309 -12.33 2.87 -25.29
C ARG A 309 -12.86 3.19 -26.69
N CYS A 310 -12.01 3.14 -27.72
CA CYS A 310 -12.42 3.30 -29.11
C CYS A 310 -13.28 2.14 -29.60
N ILE A 311 -12.92 0.90 -29.27
CA ILE A 311 -13.68 -0.31 -29.64
C ILE A 311 -15.10 -0.26 -29.06
N VAL A 312 -15.26 0.14 -27.79
CA VAL A 312 -16.60 0.28 -27.18
C VAL A 312 -17.47 1.30 -27.94
N ARG A 313 -16.86 2.38 -28.44
CA ARG A 313 -17.55 3.45 -29.17
C ARG A 313 -17.81 3.12 -30.63
N GLU A 314 -17.09 2.15 -31.22
CA GLU A 314 -16.98 1.92 -32.66
C GLU A 314 -18.35 1.76 -33.34
N LYS A 315 -19.24 0.96 -32.76
CA LYS A 315 -20.58 0.71 -33.32
C LYS A 315 -21.51 1.93 -33.25
N SER A 316 -21.29 2.86 -32.32
CA SER A 316 -22.17 4.01 -32.11
C SER A 316 -21.41 5.23 -31.56
N PRO A 317 -20.50 5.88 -32.34
CA PRO A 317 -19.51 6.80 -31.79
C PRO A 317 -20.06 8.06 -31.11
N LYS A 318 -21.28 8.48 -31.45
CA LYS A 318 -21.93 9.71 -30.94
C LYS A 318 -23.11 9.44 -29.99
N GLU A 319 -23.43 8.17 -29.77
CA GLU A 319 -24.63 7.73 -29.04
C GLU A 319 -24.23 6.87 -27.84
N PRO A 320 -23.88 7.50 -26.70
CA PRO A 320 -23.40 6.78 -25.52
C PRO A 320 -24.45 5.84 -24.90
N SER A 321 -25.74 6.05 -25.18
CA SER A 321 -26.83 5.16 -24.77
C SER A 321 -26.77 3.77 -25.41
N ASN A 322 -25.99 3.58 -26.48
CA ASN A 322 -25.86 2.31 -27.19
C ASN A 322 -24.60 1.51 -26.77
N TRP A 323 -23.79 2.04 -25.85
CA TRP A 323 -22.56 1.40 -25.38
C TRP A 323 -22.84 0.44 -24.21
N SER A 324 -21.99 -0.57 -24.03
CA SER A 324 -22.05 -1.48 -22.89
C SER A 324 -21.36 -0.95 -21.63
N ARG A 325 -20.48 0.05 -21.80
CA ARG A 325 -19.65 0.64 -20.73
C ARG A 325 -19.60 2.15 -20.87
N LEU A 326 -19.57 2.86 -19.74
CA LEU A 326 -19.51 4.31 -19.70
C LEU A 326 -18.56 4.80 -18.61
N TRP A 327 -17.58 5.62 -18.98
CA TRP A 327 -16.49 6.06 -18.09
C TRP A 327 -16.26 7.58 -18.07
N LYS A 328 -17.02 8.37 -18.84
CA LYS A 328 -16.86 9.84 -18.89
C LYS A 328 -18.08 10.54 -18.32
N TYR A 329 -17.83 11.58 -17.53
CA TYR A 329 -18.87 12.44 -16.96
C TYR A 329 -19.74 13.11 -18.04
N GLN A 330 -19.14 13.69 -19.08
CA GLN A 330 -19.88 14.39 -20.15
C GLN A 330 -20.83 13.44 -20.91
N ASP A 331 -20.41 12.20 -21.15
CA ASP A 331 -21.24 11.18 -21.81
C ASP A 331 -22.39 10.72 -20.90
N LEU A 332 -22.14 10.59 -19.58
CA LEU A 332 -23.17 10.34 -18.56
C LEU A 332 -24.18 11.49 -18.48
N TYR A 333 -23.71 12.73 -18.39
CA TYR A 333 -24.55 13.92 -18.39
C TYR A 333 -25.48 13.94 -19.60
N LYS A 334 -24.95 13.67 -20.81
CA LYS A 334 -25.75 13.61 -22.04
C LYS A 334 -26.87 12.56 -21.99
N ILE A 335 -26.60 11.37 -21.44
CA ILE A 335 -27.63 10.31 -21.26
C ILE A 335 -28.70 10.78 -20.29
N MET A 336 -28.28 11.33 -19.16
CA MET A 336 -29.15 11.74 -18.05
C MET A 336 -30.05 12.92 -18.41
N SER A 337 -29.48 14.00 -18.97
CA SER A 337 -30.22 15.21 -19.36
C SER A 337 -31.28 14.94 -20.43
N ASN A 338 -31.03 13.96 -21.32
CA ASN A 338 -31.98 13.55 -22.36
C ASN A 338 -32.88 12.39 -21.93
N ASN A 339 -32.75 11.91 -20.68
CA ASN A 339 -33.52 10.82 -20.11
C ASN A 339 -33.55 9.55 -21.01
N MET A 340 -32.41 9.19 -21.59
CA MET A 340 -32.30 8.06 -22.53
C MET A 340 -32.41 6.71 -21.78
N ALA A 341 -32.94 5.67 -22.43
CA ALA A 341 -33.15 4.36 -21.79
C ALA A 341 -31.84 3.57 -21.55
N ALA A 342 -30.88 3.68 -22.46
CA ALA A 342 -29.56 3.05 -22.40
C ALA A 342 -29.58 1.54 -22.02
N GLU A 343 -30.45 0.77 -22.67
CA GLU A 343 -30.75 -0.64 -22.31
C GLU A 343 -29.55 -1.59 -22.43
N LYS A 344 -28.54 -1.25 -23.25
CA LYS A 344 -27.34 -2.08 -23.44
C LYS A 344 -26.27 -1.87 -22.38
N LEU A 345 -26.43 -0.87 -21.52
CA LEU A 345 -25.39 -0.44 -20.60
C LEU A 345 -25.29 -1.39 -19.41
N GLU A 346 -24.14 -2.03 -19.26
CA GLU A 346 -23.86 -2.98 -18.18
C GLU A 346 -23.02 -2.38 -17.06
N ALA A 347 -22.19 -1.37 -17.37
CA ALA A 347 -21.29 -0.78 -16.40
C ALA A 347 -21.15 0.74 -16.58
N ILE A 348 -21.30 1.47 -15.49
CA ILE A 348 -20.99 2.89 -15.38
C ILE A 348 -19.93 3.04 -14.30
N ALA A 349 -18.80 3.65 -14.62
CA ALA A 349 -17.84 4.08 -13.61
C ALA A 349 -17.29 5.46 -13.97
N VAL A 350 -17.80 6.47 -13.29
CA VAL A 350 -17.45 7.88 -13.51
C VAL A 350 -16.90 8.45 -12.22
N ASP A 351 -15.65 8.91 -12.30
CA ASP A 351 -15.02 9.74 -11.30
C ASP A 351 -15.01 11.19 -11.83
N TYR A 352 -15.39 12.15 -11.00
CA TYR A 352 -15.25 13.57 -11.34
C TYR A 352 -13.80 14.01 -11.11
N GLU A 353 -13.13 14.44 -12.18
CA GLU A 353 -11.82 15.09 -12.15
C GLU A 353 -12.02 16.62 -12.08
N SER A 354 -11.23 17.31 -11.26
CA SER A 354 -11.37 18.74 -10.94
C SER A 354 -11.30 19.71 -12.13
N ASP A 355 -10.95 19.20 -13.32
CA ASP A 355 -10.65 19.99 -14.51
C ASP A 355 -11.88 20.17 -15.44
N ASP A 356 -13.02 19.53 -15.14
CA ASP A 356 -14.28 19.72 -15.90
C ASP A 356 -14.98 21.01 -15.41
N GLU A 357 -14.80 22.12 -16.15
CA GLU A 357 -15.50 23.40 -15.93
C GLU A 357 -17.03 23.21 -16.01
N GLY A 358 -17.71 23.18 -14.86
CA GLY A 358 -19.16 23.21 -14.79
C GLY A 358 -19.75 22.37 -13.66
N PHE A 359 -20.03 23.02 -12.53
CA PHE A 359 -20.86 22.47 -11.47
C PHE A 359 -22.30 22.28 -11.98
N HIS A 360 -22.58 21.15 -12.61
CA HIS A 360 -23.94 20.81 -13.00
C HIS A 360 -24.40 19.60 -12.22
N GLU A 361 -25.44 19.81 -11.41
CA GLU A 361 -26.15 18.72 -10.77
C GLU A 361 -26.79 17.83 -11.84
N ILE A 362 -26.53 16.52 -11.79
CA ILE A 362 -27.09 15.54 -12.72
C ILE A 362 -28.42 15.02 -12.20
N ARG A 363 -29.47 15.17 -13.01
CA ARG A 363 -30.74 14.49 -12.78
C ARG A 363 -30.67 13.02 -13.17
N VAL A 364 -30.69 12.12 -12.20
CA VAL A 364 -30.45 10.67 -12.42
C VAL A 364 -31.72 9.87 -12.75
N ASP A 365 -32.79 10.53 -13.18
CA ASP A 365 -34.07 9.91 -13.54
C ASP A 365 -33.90 8.77 -14.56
N ALA A 366 -32.94 8.92 -15.49
CA ALA A 366 -32.65 7.95 -16.54
C ALA A 366 -32.11 6.60 -16.03
N LEU A 367 -31.44 6.57 -14.86
CA LEU A 367 -30.93 5.32 -14.26
C LEU A 367 -32.06 4.30 -14.00
N SER A 368 -33.27 4.79 -13.75
CA SER A 368 -34.45 3.94 -13.53
C SER A 368 -34.82 3.09 -14.76
N LYS A 369 -34.29 3.40 -15.95
CA LYS A 369 -34.55 2.68 -17.21
C LYS A 369 -33.48 1.65 -17.56
N MET A 370 -32.34 1.64 -16.86
CA MET A 370 -31.18 0.80 -17.19
C MET A 370 -31.27 -0.55 -16.46
N SER A 371 -32.10 -1.47 -16.94
CA SER A 371 -32.43 -2.74 -16.25
C SER A 371 -31.33 -3.81 -16.27
N HIS A 372 -30.26 -3.63 -17.05
CA HIS A 372 -29.16 -4.59 -17.19
C HIS A 372 -27.85 -4.13 -16.54
N LEU A 373 -27.90 -3.03 -15.78
CA LEU A 373 -26.72 -2.46 -15.14
C LEU A 373 -26.23 -3.41 -14.02
N LYS A 374 -24.94 -3.77 -14.08
CA LYS A 374 -24.24 -4.68 -13.16
C LYS A 374 -23.26 -3.94 -12.24
N LEU A 375 -22.64 -2.87 -12.75
CA LEU A 375 -21.66 -2.05 -12.02
C LEU A 375 -22.07 -0.57 -12.09
N LEU A 376 -22.11 0.10 -10.94
CA LEU A 376 -22.38 1.53 -10.86
C LEU A 376 -21.37 2.19 -9.91
N LYS A 377 -20.50 3.04 -10.44
CA LYS A 377 -19.63 3.93 -9.69
C LYS A 377 -19.87 5.38 -10.11
N LEU A 378 -20.30 6.20 -9.18
CA LEU A 378 -20.51 7.64 -9.31
C LEU A 378 -19.78 8.31 -8.15
N TRP A 379 -18.58 8.83 -8.40
CA TRP A 379 -17.77 9.50 -7.38
C TRP A 379 -17.54 10.96 -7.72
N GLY A 380 -17.78 11.85 -6.74
CA GLY A 380 -17.73 13.29 -6.91
C GLY A 380 -18.89 13.86 -7.73
N VAL A 381 -19.90 13.03 -8.08
CA VAL A 381 -21.01 13.43 -8.95
C VAL A 381 -22.20 13.93 -8.12
N THR A 382 -22.45 15.24 -8.17
CA THR A 382 -23.63 15.82 -7.51
C THR A 382 -24.89 15.44 -8.28
N SER A 383 -25.81 14.75 -7.61
CA SER A 383 -26.97 14.11 -8.24
C SER A 383 -28.30 14.61 -7.64
N SER A 384 -29.36 14.70 -8.46
CA SER A 384 -30.74 14.99 -8.03
C SER A 384 -31.78 14.30 -8.91
N GLY A 385 -33.05 14.67 -8.78
CA GLY A 385 -34.16 14.11 -9.56
C GLY A 385 -34.94 13.05 -8.78
N SER A 386 -35.42 12.02 -9.48
CA SER A 386 -36.14 10.89 -8.89
C SER A 386 -35.50 9.55 -9.27
N LEU A 387 -35.37 8.64 -8.32
CA LEU A 387 -34.85 7.30 -8.56
C LEU A 387 -35.90 6.28 -8.07
N ASN A 388 -36.69 5.77 -9.01
CA ASN A 388 -37.81 4.87 -8.70
C ASN A 388 -37.43 3.39 -8.84
N HIS A 389 -36.37 3.10 -9.59
CA HIS A 389 -35.86 1.77 -9.82
C HIS A 389 -34.33 1.79 -9.89
N LEU A 390 -33.72 0.70 -9.43
CA LEU A 390 -32.32 0.36 -9.66
C LEU A 390 -32.32 -1.07 -10.19
N SER A 391 -31.42 -1.34 -11.14
CA SER A 391 -31.26 -2.67 -11.73
C SER A 391 -31.01 -3.73 -10.65
N ASP A 392 -31.81 -4.79 -10.67
CA ASP A 392 -31.66 -5.94 -9.77
C ASP A 392 -30.42 -6.80 -10.13
N GLU A 393 -29.77 -6.51 -11.26
CA GLU A 393 -28.50 -7.12 -11.70
C GLU A 393 -27.25 -6.48 -11.07
N LEU A 394 -27.40 -5.39 -10.31
CA LEU A 394 -26.29 -4.68 -9.67
C LEU A 394 -25.59 -5.53 -8.61
N GLY A 395 -24.29 -5.74 -8.80
CA GLY A 395 -23.40 -6.34 -7.81
C GLY A 395 -22.57 -5.34 -7.04
N TYR A 396 -22.17 -4.25 -7.68
CA TYR A 396 -21.29 -3.25 -7.10
C TYR A 396 -21.88 -1.87 -7.31
N ILE A 397 -22.13 -1.18 -6.20
CA ILE A 397 -22.65 0.19 -6.19
C ILE A 397 -21.74 1.04 -5.33
N THR A 398 -21.12 2.05 -5.94
CA THR A 398 -20.37 3.11 -5.25
C THR A 398 -20.97 4.44 -5.66
N TRP A 399 -21.52 5.18 -4.72
CA TRP A 399 -22.18 6.45 -4.98
C TRP A 399 -22.01 7.40 -3.80
N ASP A 400 -21.00 8.26 -3.85
CA ASP A 400 -20.81 9.26 -2.80
C ASP A 400 -21.87 10.35 -2.88
N LYS A 401 -22.20 10.94 -1.74
CA LYS A 401 -23.19 12.02 -1.63
C LYS A 401 -24.54 11.63 -2.23
N TYR A 402 -24.93 10.35 -2.09
CA TYR A 402 -26.22 9.85 -2.58
C TYR A 402 -27.35 10.74 -2.03
N PRO A 403 -28.17 11.35 -2.91
CA PRO A 403 -29.01 12.49 -2.52
C PRO A 403 -30.33 12.06 -1.86
N PHE A 404 -30.73 10.79 -2.03
CA PHE A 404 -32.04 10.30 -1.62
C PHE A 404 -32.05 9.77 -0.18
N VAL A 405 -33.25 9.74 0.40
CA VAL A 405 -33.46 9.39 1.82
C VAL A 405 -33.35 7.87 2.08
N CYS A 406 -33.60 7.05 1.06
CA CYS A 406 -33.45 5.59 1.08
C CYS A 406 -33.25 5.07 -0.35
N LEU A 407 -32.84 3.81 -0.49
CA LEU A 407 -32.82 3.15 -1.80
C LEU A 407 -34.26 2.91 -2.33
N PRO A 408 -34.45 2.75 -3.65
CA PRO A 408 -35.76 2.52 -4.22
C PRO A 408 -36.40 1.23 -3.69
N LYS A 409 -37.69 1.28 -3.34
CA LYS A 409 -38.41 0.12 -2.77
C LYS A 409 -38.43 -1.09 -3.71
N SER A 410 -38.46 -0.84 -5.01
CA SER A 410 -38.50 -1.85 -6.08
C SER A 410 -37.23 -2.69 -6.15
N PHE A 411 -36.09 -2.15 -5.73
CA PHE A 411 -34.77 -2.79 -5.86
C PHE A 411 -34.69 -4.10 -5.05
N GLN A 412 -34.28 -5.18 -5.71
CA GLN A 412 -34.05 -6.50 -5.14
C GLN A 412 -32.55 -6.83 -5.17
N PRO A 413 -31.82 -6.63 -4.07
CA PRO A 413 -30.35 -6.74 -4.02
C PRO A 413 -29.83 -8.19 -3.99
N ASN A 414 -30.43 -9.11 -4.76
CA ASN A 414 -30.06 -10.53 -4.78
C ASN A 414 -28.61 -10.76 -5.18
N LYS A 415 -28.11 -9.96 -6.14
CA LYS A 415 -26.76 -10.05 -6.71
C LYS A 415 -25.77 -9.09 -6.07
N LEU A 416 -26.22 -8.24 -5.13
CA LEU A 416 -25.43 -7.19 -4.53
C LEU A 416 -24.30 -7.78 -3.68
N VAL A 417 -23.06 -7.49 -4.05
CA VAL A 417 -21.83 -7.88 -3.36
C VAL A 417 -21.28 -6.73 -2.53
N GLU A 418 -21.29 -5.51 -3.06
CA GLU A 418 -20.77 -4.32 -2.41
C GLU A 418 -21.71 -3.13 -2.58
N LEU A 419 -21.99 -2.43 -1.48
CA LEU A 419 -22.73 -1.18 -1.45
C LEU A 419 -21.97 -0.12 -0.66
N CYS A 420 -21.52 0.91 -1.36
CA CYS A 420 -20.77 2.04 -0.82
C CYS A 420 -21.51 3.35 -1.11
N LEU A 421 -22.07 3.95 -0.06
CA LEU A 421 -22.85 5.19 -0.11
C LEU A 421 -22.27 6.21 0.89
N GLU A 422 -21.01 6.60 0.71
CA GLU A 422 -20.34 7.56 1.59
C GLU A 422 -20.98 8.95 1.52
N TYR A 423 -20.97 9.70 2.62
CA TYR A 423 -21.50 11.07 2.72
C TYR A 423 -22.96 11.23 2.29
N SER A 424 -23.75 10.16 2.38
CA SER A 424 -25.11 10.13 1.83
C SER A 424 -26.16 10.81 2.69
N ASN A 425 -27.28 11.18 2.08
CA ASN A 425 -28.43 11.78 2.74
C ASN A 425 -29.45 10.74 3.29
N ILE A 426 -29.03 9.48 3.38
CA ILE A 426 -29.88 8.37 3.77
C ILE A 426 -30.29 8.50 5.24
N LYS A 427 -31.58 8.29 5.53
CA LYS A 427 -32.14 8.15 6.88
C LYS A 427 -32.34 6.69 7.28
N HIS A 428 -32.76 5.87 6.31
CA HIS A 428 -32.95 4.42 6.43
C HIS A 428 -32.53 3.80 5.09
N LEU A 429 -31.80 2.68 5.09
CA LEU A 429 -31.35 2.07 3.83
C LEU A 429 -32.54 1.54 3.00
N TRP A 430 -33.40 0.75 3.63
CA TRP A 430 -34.70 0.26 3.16
C TRP A 430 -35.55 -0.18 4.36
N LYS A 431 -36.87 -0.35 4.17
CA LYS A 431 -37.81 -0.71 5.25
C LYS A 431 -38.18 -2.18 5.30
N ASP A 432 -38.27 -2.82 4.14
CA ASP A 432 -38.68 -4.22 4.03
C ASP A 432 -37.46 -5.14 4.15
N ARG A 433 -37.67 -6.40 4.54
CA ARG A 433 -36.61 -7.41 4.50
C ARG A 433 -36.18 -7.66 3.06
N LYS A 434 -34.88 -7.79 2.83
CA LYS A 434 -34.29 -8.01 1.53
C LYS A 434 -33.35 -9.22 1.57
N PRO A 435 -33.33 -10.06 0.51
CA PRO A 435 -32.35 -11.12 0.37
C PRO A 435 -30.97 -10.54 0.09
N LEU A 436 -30.00 -10.80 0.97
CA LEU A 436 -28.65 -10.22 0.94
C LEU A 436 -27.56 -11.29 0.89
N HIS A 437 -27.86 -12.45 0.32
CA HIS A 437 -26.99 -13.63 0.37
C HIS A 437 -25.59 -13.40 -0.20
N ASN A 438 -25.42 -12.47 -1.15
CA ASN A 438 -24.14 -12.17 -1.78
C ASN A 438 -23.42 -10.96 -1.16
N LEU A 439 -24.08 -10.20 -0.27
CA LEU A 439 -23.52 -8.95 0.26
C LEU A 439 -22.32 -9.25 1.15
N ARG A 440 -21.15 -8.74 0.74
CA ARG A 440 -19.88 -8.84 1.46
C ARG A 440 -19.49 -7.55 2.14
N ARG A 441 -19.81 -6.40 1.54
CA ARG A 441 -19.35 -5.08 2.02
C ARG A 441 -20.46 -4.04 2.00
N LEU A 442 -20.67 -3.37 3.15
CA LEU A 442 -21.62 -2.28 3.32
C LEU A 442 -20.92 -1.07 3.95
N VAL A 443 -20.83 0.03 3.19
CA VAL A 443 -20.20 1.28 3.61
C VAL A 443 -21.23 2.41 3.53
N LEU A 444 -21.59 2.97 4.68
CA LEU A 444 -22.51 4.12 4.82
C LEU A 444 -21.82 5.28 5.56
N SER A 445 -20.49 5.34 5.53
CA SER A 445 -19.69 6.31 6.26
C SER A 445 -20.14 7.75 5.95
N HIS A 446 -20.06 8.61 6.95
CA HIS A 446 -20.48 10.00 6.96
C HIS A 446 -21.94 10.25 6.53
N SER A 447 -22.81 9.24 6.56
CA SER A 447 -24.27 9.39 6.40
C SER A 447 -24.89 10.00 7.66
N LYS A 448 -24.68 11.31 7.86
CA LYS A 448 -25.05 12.04 9.08
C LYS A 448 -26.54 11.98 9.44
N ASN A 449 -27.40 11.64 8.48
CA ASN A 449 -28.84 11.53 8.65
C ASN A 449 -29.34 10.12 8.98
N LEU A 450 -28.46 9.11 8.97
CA LEU A 450 -28.82 7.72 9.25
C LEU A 450 -29.29 7.56 10.71
N ILE A 451 -30.53 7.08 10.88
CA ILE A 451 -31.16 6.94 12.21
C ILE A 451 -31.09 5.50 12.69
N GLU A 452 -31.31 4.54 11.79
CA GLU A 452 -31.31 3.11 12.06
C GLU A 452 -30.82 2.34 10.84
N LEU A 453 -30.28 1.15 11.11
CA LEU A 453 -29.86 0.19 10.10
C LEU A 453 -30.96 -0.87 9.91
N PRO A 454 -31.23 -1.35 8.68
CA PRO A 454 -32.14 -2.48 8.48
C PRO A 454 -31.63 -3.76 9.17
N ASP A 455 -32.51 -4.76 9.26
CA ASP A 455 -32.12 -6.11 9.66
C ASP A 455 -31.20 -6.71 8.59
N LEU A 456 -29.99 -7.09 9.01
CA LEU A 456 -28.96 -7.68 8.14
C LEU A 456 -28.83 -9.20 8.34
N GLY A 457 -29.75 -9.86 9.05
CA GLY A 457 -29.64 -11.28 9.38
C GLY A 457 -29.54 -12.23 8.19
N GLU A 458 -29.97 -11.82 6.99
CA GLU A 458 -29.85 -12.59 5.74
C GLU A 458 -28.51 -12.35 5.01
N ALA A 459 -27.73 -11.35 5.42
CA ALA A 459 -26.41 -11.01 4.85
C ALA A 459 -25.30 -11.89 5.44
N LEU A 460 -25.45 -13.22 5.31
CA LEU A 460 -24.56 -14.21 5.93
C LEU A 460 -23.11 -14.14 5.42
N ASN A 461 -22.90 -13.52 4.25
CA ASN A 461 -21.59 -13.31 3.65
C ASN A 461 -20.95 -11.95 3.98
N LEU A 462 -21.57 -11.12 4.82
CA LEU A 462 -21.05 -9.79 5.15
C LEU A 462 -19.74 -9.91 5.93
N GLU A 463 -18.70 -9.29 5.41
CA GLU A 463 -17.33 -9.27 5.93
C GLU A 463 -16.95 -7.87 6.45
N TRP A 464 -17.48 -6.81 5.83
CA TRP A 464 -17.15 -5.42 6.13
C TRP A 464 -18.39 -4.56 6.36
N LEU A 465 -18.46 -3.88 7.51
CA LEU A 465 -19.48 -2.89 7.82
C LEU A 465 -18.84 -1.58 8.30
N ASP A 466 -18.98 -0.51 7.52
CA ASP A 466 -18.50 0.83 7.88
C ASP A 466 -19.65 1.83 8.03
N LEU A 467 -19.83 2.33 9.25
CA LEU A 467 -20.83 3.32 9.64
C LEU A 467 -20.19 4.57 10.25
N LYS A 468 -18.88 4.80 10.02
CA LYS A 468 -18.14 5.94 10.55
C LYS A 468 -18.90 7.25 10.36
N GLY A 469 -18.95 8.14 11.33
CA GLY A 469 -19.55 9.47 11.21
C GLY A 469 -21.08 9.47 11.03
N CYS A 470 -21.76 8.34 11.27
CA CYS A 470 -23.23 8.29 11.34
C CYS A 470 -23.71 8.86 12.68
N ILE A 471 -23.61 10.18 12.84
CA ILE A 471 -23.79 10.89 14.12
C ILE A 471 -25.18 10.75 14.75
N LYS A 472 -26.23 10.41 13.98
CA LYS A 472 -27.61 10.22 14.48
C LYS A 472 -27.96 8.76 14.81
N LEU A 473 -27.07 7.82 14.51
CA LEU A 473 -27.27 6.41 14.77
C LEU A 473 -27.21 6.14 16.28
N LYS A 474 -28.33 5.71 16.87
CA LYS A 474 -28.44 5.50 18.33
C LYS A 474 -28.17 4.06 18.77
N LYS A 475 -28.56 3.12 17.93
CA LYS A 475 -28.53 1.68 18.18
C LYS A 475 -28.17 0.93 16.92
N ILE A 476 -27.59 -0.24 17.09
CA ILE A 476 -27.26 -1.17 16.01
C ILE A 476 -28.20 -2.35 16.09
N ASN A 477 -28.65 -2.84 14.93
CA ASN A 477 -29.55 -3.98 14.88
C ASN A 477 -28.89 -5.24 15.47
N PRO A 478 -29.56 -5.99 16.38
CA PRO A 478 -29.01 -7.20 16.99
C PRO A 478 -28.57 -8.29 16.01
N SER A 479 -29.12 -8.31 14.80
CA SER A 479 -28.73 -9.25 13.73
C SER A 479 -27.24 -9.23 13.40
N ILE A 480 -26.56 -8.10 13.60
CA ILE A 480 -25.11 -7.98 13.40
C ILE A 480 -24.33 -8.94 14.31
N GLY A 481 -24.84 -9.23 15.50
CA GLY A 481 -24.27 -10.20 16.42
C GLY A 481 -24.34 -11.66 15.95
N LEU A 482 -24.97 -11.93 14.81
CA LEU A 482 -25.14 -13.26 14.20
C LEU A 482 -24.32 -13.46 12.92
N LEU A 483 -23.65 -12.42 12.42
CA LEU A 483 -22.95 -12.44 11.13
C LEU A 483 -21.56 -13.09 11.24
N ARG A 484 -21.50 -14.40 11.03
CA ARG A 484 -20.29 -15.21 11.23
C ARG A 484 -19.09 -14.80 10.39
N LYS A 485 -19.29 -14.21 9.20
CA LYS A 485 -18.18 -13.76 8.33
C LYS A 485 -17.72 -12.34 8.63
N LEU A 486 -18.45 -11.56 9.45
CA LEU A 486 -18.13 -10.17 9.70
C LEU A 486 -16.77 -10.07 10.39
N ALA A 487 -15.80 -9.46 9.70
CA ALA A 487 -14.43 -9.32 10.16
C ALA A 487 -14.11 -7.87 10.57
N TYR A 488 -14.80 -6.90 9.99
CA TYR A 488 -14.57 -5.47 10.23
C TYR A 488 -15.88 -4.72 10.55
N LEU A 489 -15.88 -4.00 11.68
CA LEU A 489 -16.97 -3.11 12.10
C LEU A 489 -16.43 -1.75 12.53
N ASN A 490 -16.79 -0.71 11.78
CA ASN A 490 -16.38 0.67 12.04
C ASN A 490 -17.56 1.55 12.45
N LEU A 491 -17.50 2.05 13.69
CA LEU A 491 -18.49 2.93 14.32
C LEU A 491 -17.87 4.25 14.78
N LYS A 492 -16.68 4.59 14.26
CA LYS A 492 -15.97 5.81 14.60
C LYS A 492 -16.88 7.03 14.42
N ASP A 493 -16.83 8.01 15.32
CA ASP A 493 -17.61 9.24 15.30
C ASP A 493 -19.14 9.03 15.27
N CYS A 494 -19.65 7.85 15.65
CA CYS A 494 -21.07 7.63 15.90
C CYS A 494 -21.46 8.23 17.26
N THR A 495 -21.50 9.55 17.34
CA THR A 495 -21.60 10.28 18.61
C THR A 495 -22.89 10.03 19.39
N SER A 496 -24.02 9.71 18.73
CA SER A 496 -25.30 9.39 19.40
C SER A 496 -25.44 7.92 19.82
N LEU A 497 -24.45 7.06 19.55
CA LEU A 497 -24.50 5.64 19.86
C LEU A 497 -24.49 5.43 21.38
N VAL A 498 -25.49 4.73 21.90
CA VAL A 498 -25.65 4.50 23.35
C VAL A 498 -25.33 3.07 23.76
N GLU A 499 -25.61 2.09 22.90
CA GLU A 499 -25.45 0.67 23.19
C GLU A 499 -25.00 -0.12 21.96
N LEU A 500 -24.25 -1.20 22.22
CA LEU A 500 -23.82 -2.19 21.23
C LEU A 500 -24.73 -3.42 21.24
N PRO A 501 -24.87 -4.13 20.11
CA PRO A 501 -25.63 -5.37 20.07
C PRO A 501 -24.92 -6.46 20.87
N HIS A 502 -25.65 -7.52 21.21
CA HIS A 502 -25.04 -8.71 21.80
C HIS A 502 -24.30 -9.51 20.72
N PHE A 503 -23.00 -9.73 20.89
CA PHE A 503 -22.18 -10.53 19.98
C PHE A 503 -22.16 -12.02 20.38
N LYS A 504 -22.16 -12.92 19.38
CA LYS A 504 -21.94 -14.35 19.63
C LYS A 504 -20.45 -14.71 19.62
N GLU A 505 -20.11 -15.78 20.31
CA GLU A 505 -18.74 -16.28 20.43
C GLU A 505 -18.15 -16.79 19.10
N ASP A 506 -19.00 -17.26 18.16
CA ASP A 506 -18.60 -17.78 16.86
C ASP A 506 -18.41 -16.69 15.78
N LEU A 507 -18.47 -15.40 16.14
CA LEU A 507 -18.21 -14.30 15.21
C LEU A 507 -16.74 -14.24 14.80
N ASN A 508 -16.50 -13.92 13.52
CA ASN A 508 -15.15 -13.75 12.97
C ASN A 508 -14.61 -12.31 13.09
N LEU A 509 -15.17 -11.51 14.00
CA LEU A 509 -14.82 -10.08 14.10
C LEU A 509 -13.37 -9.92 14.55
N GLN A 510 -12.57 -9.27 13.71
CA GLN A 510 -11.14 -9.02 13.92
C GLN A 510 -10.88 -7.55 14.27
N HIS A 511 -11.68 -6.63 13.72
CA HIS A 511 -11.54 -5.20 13.93
C HIS A 511 -12.85 -4.57 14.40
N LEU A 512 -12.80 -3.90 15.55
CA LEU A 512 -13.88 -3.09 16.09
C LEU A 512 -13.34 -1.70 16.47
N THR A 513 -13.85 -0.65 15.82
CA THR A 513 -13.56 0.74 16.22
C THR A 513 -14.84 1.48 16.62
N LEU A 514 -14.73 2.19 17.74
CA LEU A 514 -15.74 2.99 18.43
C LEU A 514 -15.19 4.38 18.77
N GLU A 515 -14.06 4.77 18.15
CA GLU A 515 -13.41 6.05 18.37
C GLU A 515 -14.42 7.21 18.26
N GLY A 516 -14.40 8.18 19.17
CA GLY A 516 -15.29 9.34 19.14
C GLY A 516 -16.77 9.04 19.46
N CYS A 517 -17.12 7.83 19.94
CA CYS A 517 -18.46 7.52 20.45
C CYS A 517 -18.73 8.16 21.82
N THR A 518 -18.90 9.49 21.83
CA THR A 518 -18.94 10.29 23.07
C THR A 518 -20.10 10.02 24.02
N HIS A 519 -21.22 9.44 23.59
CA HIS A 519 -22.36 9.07 24.46
C HIS A 519 -22.35 7.60 24.91
N LEU A 520 -21.39 6.80 24.44
CA LEU A 520 -21.28 5.39 24.80
C LEU A 520 -20.78 5.28 26.25
N LYS A 521 -21.67 4.86 27.17
CA LYS A 521 -21.34 4.75 28.60
C LYS A 521 -20.72 3.40 28.98
N HIS A 522 -21.15 2.33 28.32
CA HIS A 522 -20.81 0.95 28.67
C HIS A 522 -20.52 0.13 27.41
N ILE A 523 -19.51 -0.76 27.48
CA ILE A 523 -19.28 -1.79 26.47
C ILE A 523 -20.03 -3.06 26.87
N ASN A 524 -20.72 -3.68 25.90
CA ASN A 524 -21.42 -4.93 26.14
C ASN A 524 -20.40 -6.05 26.47
N PRO A 525 -20.56 -6.82 27.57
CA PRO A 525 -19.61 -7.87 27.94
C PRO A 525 -19.42 -8.97 26.90
N SER A 526 -20.37 -9.13 25.97
CA SER A 526 -20.24 -10.04 24.82
C SER A 526 -19.08 -9.71 23.88
N VAL A 527 -18.51 -8.50 23.92
CA VAL A 527 -17.26 -8.16 23.21
C VAL A 527 -16.11 -9.06 23.67
N GLY A 528 -16.08 -9.44 24.95
CA GLY A 528 -15.10 -10.39 25.49
C GLY A 528 -15.29 -11.84 25.04
N LEU A 529 -16.33 -12.16 24.26
CA LEU A 529 -16.52 -13.48 23.64
C LEU A 529 -15.89 -13.56 22.24
N LEU A 530 -15.43 -12.45 21.67
CA LEU A 530 -14.90 -12.36 20.30
C LEU A 530 -13.47 -12.92 20.21
N ARG A 531 -13.32 -14.24 20.20
CA ARG A 531 -12.03 -14.96 20.26
C ARG A 531 -11.06 -14.67 19.09
N LYS A 532 -11.49 -13.95 18.06
CA LYS A 532 -10.68 -13.54 16.90
C LYS A 532 -10.46 -12.03 16.83
N LEU A 533 -10.95 -11.26 17.81
CA LEU A 533 -10.78 -9.81 17.84
C LEU A 533 -9.31 -9.48 18.06
N GLU A 534 -8.70 -8.81 17.09
CA GLU A 534 -7.31 -8.40 17.12
C GLU A 534 -7.16 -6.91 17.43
N TYR A 535 -8.14 -6.08 17.04
CA TYR A 535 -8.12 -4.63 17.17
C TYR A 535 -9.39 -4.12 17.84
N LEU A 536 -9.21 -3.42 18.96
CA LEU A 536 -10.27 -2.72 19.67
C LEU A 536 -9.86 -1.27 19.92
N ILE A 537 -10.57 -0.33 19.30
CA ILE A 537 -10.24 1.10 19.34
C ILE A 537 -11.43 1.85 19.92
N LEU A 538 -11.20 2.51 21.04
CA LEU A 538 -12.21 3.17 21.87
C LEU A 538 -11.85 4.63 22.14
N GLU A 539 -10.93 5.20 21.38
CA GLU A 539 -10.38 6.55 21.55
C GLU A 539 -11.48 7.62 21.68
N ASP A 540 -11.26 8.66 22.48
CA ASP A 540 -12.18 9.78 22.71
C ASP A 540 -13.63 9.38 23.10
N CYS A 541 -13.85 8.18 23.65
CA CYS A 541 -15.12 7.78 24.27
C CYS A 541 -15.28 8.42 25.66
N LYS A 542 -15.48 9.74 25.69
CA LYS A 542 -15.43 10.56 26.91
C LYS A 542 -16.44 10.19 28.01
N SER A 543 -17.59 9.60 27.66
CA SER A 543 -18.60 9.14 28.64
C SER A 543 -18.42 7.70 29.08
N LEU A 544 -17.42 6.98 28.55
CA LEU A 544 -17.19 5.58 28.89
C LEU A 544 -16.75 5.47 30.35
N VAL A 545 -17.52 4.75 31.18
CA VAL A 545 -17.29 4.71 32.64
C VAL A 545 -16.46 3.49 33.05
N SER A 546 -16.65 2.36 32.36
CA SER A 546 -15.99 1.09 32.69
C SER A 546 -15.81 0.20 31.46
N LEU A 547 -14.89 -0.77 31.59
CA LEU A 547 -14.67 -1.83 30.61
C LEU A 547 -14.96 -3.20 31.23
N PRO A 548 -15.65 -4.10 30.53
CA PRO A 548 -15.81 -5.49 30.96
C PRO A 548 -14.44 -6.19 31.09
N ASN A 549 -14.21 -6.87 32.22
CA ASN A 549 -12.99 -7.67 32.45
C ASN A 549 -12.79 -8.77 31.38
N SER A 550 -13.86 -9.21 30.72
CA SER A 550 -13.82 -10.22 29.65
C SER A 550 -13.00 -9.78 28.43
N ILE A 551 -12.92 -8.47 28.14
CA ILE A 551 -12.11 -7.93 27.02
C ILE A 551 -10.61 -8.21 27.26
N LEU A 552 -10.20 -8.17 28.53
CA LEU A 552 -8.82 -8.40 28.94
C LEU A 552 -8.47 -9.90 28.96
N CYS A 553 -9.43 -10.78 28.69
CA CYS A 553 -9.20 -12.22 28.54
C CYS A 553 -9.12 -12.65 27.05
N LEU A 554 -9.17 -11.71 26.11
CA LEU A 554 -9.14 -11.99 24.67
C LEU A 554 -7.72 -12.34 24.19
N ASN A 555 -7.39 -13.63 24.12
CA ASN A 555 -6.08 -14.13 23.69
C ASN A 555 -5.66 -13.76 22.25
N SER A 556 -6.56 -13.22 21.44
CA SER A 556 -6.30 -12.73 20.08
C SER A 556 -5.99 -11.23 20.01
N LEU A 557 -6.30 -10.48 21.08
CA LEU A 557 -6.24 -9.02 21.06
C LEU A 557 -4.78 -8.56 20.97
N LYS A 558 -4.46 -7.84 19.89
CA LYS A 558 -3.12 -7.32 19.60
C LYS A 558 -3.05 -5.81 19.85
N TYR A 559 -4.13 -5.07 19.59
CA TYR A 559 -4.17 -3.62 19.69
C TYR A 559 -5.38 -3.17 20.50
N LEU A 560 -5.11 -2.44 21.57
CA LEU A 560 -6.12 -1.79 22.39
C LEU A 560 -5.77 -0.31 22.55
N SER A 561 -6.69 0.57 22.16
CA SER A 561 -6.54 2.02 22.39
C SER A 561 -7.74 2.58 23.12
N LEU A 562 -7.46 3.28 24.23
CA LEU A 562 -8.41 4.00 25.09
C LEU A 562 -8.07 5.49 25.17
N TYR A 563 -7.20 6.02 24.29
CA TYR A 563 -6.79 7.42 24.28
C TYR A 563 -7.96 8.38 24.54
N GLY A 564 -7.81 9.33 25.46
CA GLY A 564 -8.82 10.37 25.69
C GLY A 564 -10.14 9.89 26.34
N CYS A 565 -10.23 8.63 26.79
CA CYS A 565 -11.37 8.10 27.56
C CYS A 565 -11.39 8.61 29.02
N SER A 566 -11.44 9.92 29.18
CA SER A 566 -11.36 10.63 30.46
C SER A 566 -12.45 10.32 31.50
N GLY A 567 -13.57 9.73 31.09
CA GLY A 567 -14.66 9.29 31.97
C GLY A 567 -14.39 7.93 32.65
N LEU A 568 -13.40 7.18 32.18
CA LEU A 568 -13.07 5.86 32.71
C LEU A 568 -12.68 5.97 34.18
N TYR A 569 -13.27 5.11 35.02
CA TYR A 569 -12.95 4.99 36.45
C TYR A 569 -13.19 6.27 37.27
N ASN A 570 -13.99 7.21 36.75
CA ASN A 570 -14.42 8.39 37.51
C ASN A 570 -15.55 8.02 38.49
N SER A 571 -15.22 7.95 39.78
CA SER A 571 -16.16 7.61 40.86
C SER A 571 -17.37 8.54 40.99
N GLY A 572 -17.29 9.77 40.44
CA GLY A 572 -18.39 10.73 40.41
C GLY A 572 -19.54 10.36 39.48
N LEU A 573 -19.28 9.56 38.44
CA LEU A 573 -20.25 9.15 37.41
C LEU A 573 -21.04 7.87 37.78
N LEU A 574 -20.61 7.13 38.79
CA LEU A 574 -21.22 5.87 39.27
C LEU A 574 -22.50 6.06 40.12
N LYS A 575 -23.07 7.26 40.16
CA LYS A 575 -24.15 7.63 41.08
C LYS A 575 -25.56 7.21 40.62
N GLU A 576 -25.75 6.70 39.41
CA GLU A 576 -27.05 6.17 38.99
C GLU A 576 -27.25 4.73 39.49
N PRO A 577 -28.39 4.40 40.13
CA PRO A 577 -28.66 3.06 40.67
C PRO A 577 -28.69 1.94 39.61
N ARG A 578 -28.88 2.29 38.32
CA ARG A 578 -28.80 1.34 37.20
C ARG A 578 -27.36 0.94 36.87
N ASP A 579 -26.40 1.85 37.01
CA ASP A 579 -24.99 1.58 36.71
C ASP A 579 -24.37 0.63 37.75
N ALA A 580 -24.79 0.72 39.01
CA ALA A 580 -24.36 -0.20 40.07
C ALA A 580 -24.87 -1.64 39.89
N GLU A 581 -26.09 -1.82 39.36
CA GLU A 581 -26.68 -3.15 39.11
C GLU A 581 -26.07 -3.81 37.85
N LEU A 582 -25.78 -3.01 36.81
CA LEU A 582 -25.06 -3.44 35.60
C LEU A 582 -23.59 -3.80 35.88
N LEU A 583 -22.91 -3.06 36.77
CA LEU A 583 -21.57 -3.42 37.24
C LEU A 583 -21.53 -4.75 37.99
N LYS A 584 -22.58 -5.08 38.76
CA LYS A 584 -22.71 -6.43 39.34
C LYS A 584 -22.82 -7.50 38.26
N GLN A 585 -23.57 -7.25 37.19
CA GLN A 585 -23.72 -8.19 36.06
C GLN A 585 -22.43 -8.32 35.22
N LEU A 586 -21.70 -7.22 35.02
CA LEU A 586 -20.39 -7.20 34.33
C LEU A 586 -19.32 -8.03 35.08
N CYS A 587 -19.47 -8.21 36.40
CA CYS A 587 -18.63 -9.09 37.23
C CYS A 587 -19.12 -10.55 37.27
N ILE A 588 -20.34 -10.85 36.83
CA ILE A 588 -20.97 -12.17 36.87
C ILE A 588 -21.16 -12.65 35.42
N GLY A 589 -20.06 -13.05 34.77
CA GLY A 589 -20.14 -13.75 33.48
C GLY A 589 -20.52 -15.21 33.70
N GLU A 590 -21.81 -15.54 33.67
CA GLU A 590 -22.31 -16.92 33.65
C GLU A 590 -21.88 -17.61 32.34
N ALA A 591 -21.00 -18.60 32.42
CA ALA A 591 -20.84 -19.60 31.37
C ALA A 591 -21.95 -20.64 31.54
N SER A 592 -22.91 -20.67 30.61
CA SER A 592 -23.95 -21.69 30.54
C SER A 592 -23.31 -23.07 30.28
N THR A 593 -23.76 -24.04 31.07
CA THR A 593 -23.21 -25.39 31.21
C THR A 593 -23.63 -26.31 30.06
N ASP A 594 -22.64 -26.92 29.40
CA ASP A 594 -22.66 -28.35 29.06
C ASP A 594 -21.23 -28.86 28.76
N SER A 595 -20.40 -29.00 29.80
CA SER A 595 -19.34 -30.02 29.82
C SER A 595 -18.97 -30.37 31.27
N LYS A 596 -19.02 -31.66 31.60
CA LYS A 596 -18.93 -32.19 32.97
C LYS A 596 -17.52 -32.16 33.60
N SER A 597 -16.59 -31.33 33.12
CA SER A 597 -15.18 -31.36 33.57
C SER A 597 -14.68 -30.16 34.39
N ILE A 598 -15.50 -29.13 34.64
CA ILE A 598 -15.08 -27.90 35.35
C ILE A 598 -15.48 -27.91 36.86
N SER A 599 -16.06 -29.02 37.35
CA SER A 599 -16.72 -29.09 38.68
C SER A 599 -15.82 -28.91 39.91
N SER A 600 -14.50 -29.13 39.82
CA SER A 600 -13.60 -29.04 40.98
C SER A 600 -12.92 -27.67 41.16
N ILE A 601 -12.77 -26.89 40.10
CA ILE A 601 -12.13 -25.57 40.14
C ILE A 601 -13.14 -24.48 40.54
N VAL A 602 -14.36 -24.57 40.00
CA VAL A 602 -15.44 -23.61 40.27
C VAL A 602 -15.92 -23.69 41.72
N LYS A 603 -15.93 -24.88 42.35
CA LYS A 603 -16.26 -25.01 43.79
C LYS A 603 -15.23 -24.32 44.71
N ARG A 604 -13.99 -24.14 44.25
CA ARG A 604 -12.95 -23.40 44.99
C ARG A 604 -13.12 -21.88 44.86
N TRP A 605 -13.80 -21.40 43.83
CA TRP A 605 -14.13 -19.98 43.63
C TRP A 605 -15.29 -19.49 44.52
N PHE A 606 -16.17 -20.37 45.00
CA PHE A 606 -17.37 -20.01 45.78
C PHE A 606 -17.17 -19.89 47.31
N MET A 607 -15.96 -20.05 47.86
CA MET A 607 -15.75 -20.00 49.33
C MET A 607 -15.23 -18.66 49.88
N TRP A 608 -14.89 -17.68 49.04
CA TRP A 608 -14.58 -16.33 49.54
C TRP A 608 -15.86 -15.50 49.66
N SER A 609 -16.34 -15.40 50.90
CA SER A 609 -17.58 -14.70 51.25
C SER A 609 -17.51 -13.17 51.03
N PRO A 610 -18.62 -12.48 50.73
CA PRO A 610 -18.68 -11.03 50.48
C PRO A 610 -18.45 -10.12 51.72
N ARG A 611 -18.01 -10.67 52.87
CA ARG A 611 -17.95 -9.93 54.14
C ARG A 611 -16.64 -9.17 54.37
N LEU A 612 -15.71 -9.18 53.43
CA LEU A 612 -14.45 -8.41 53.52
C LEU A 612 -14.48 -7.06 52.78
N TRP A 613 -15.62 -6.63 52.23
CA TRP A 613 -15.76 -5.27 51.67
C TRP A 613 -16.02 -4.21 52.76
N TYR A 614 -16.36 -4.62 53.98
CA TYR A 614 -16.56 -3.72 55.12
C TYR A 614 -15.64 -4.12 56.29
N SER A 615 -14.34 -3.88 56.14
CA SER A 615 -13.44 -3.81 57.29
C SER A 615 -12.44 -2.67 57.12
N ARG A 616 -12.31 -1.89 58.20
CA ARG A 616 -11.55 -0.65 58.31
C ARG A 616 -10.06 -0.87 58.07
N ALA A 617 -9.56 -0.51 56.89
CA ALA A 617 -8.23 0.06 56.68
C ALA A 617 -8.15 0.59 55.23
N HIS A 618 -7.86 1.88 55.09
CA HIS A 618 -7.73 2.65 53.83
C HIS A 618 -9.02 2.81 53.00
N ASN A 619 -9.88 3.72 53.47
CA ASN A 619 -10.64 4.56 52.56
C ASN A 619 -9.64 5.38 51.72
N ASP A 620 -9.95 5.57 50.43
CA ASP A 620 -9.20 6.32 49.41
C ASP A 620 -8.31 5.48 48.48
N SER A 621 -8.91 4.57 47.71
CA SER A 621 -8.43 4.18 46.36
C SER A 621 -9.34 3.12 45.74
N VAL A 622 -10.36 3.55 44.99
CA VAL A 622 -11.04 2.67 44.04
C VAL A 622 -10.76 3.22 42.64
N GLY A 623 -9.56 2.93 42.16
CA GLY A 623 -9.06 3.25 40.82
C GLY A 623 -8.26 2.08 40.25
N CYS A 624 -8.63 0.85 40.60
CA CYS A 624 -7.98 -0.34 40.07
C CYS A 624 -8.61 -0.70 38.72
N LEU A 625 -7.81 -0.61 37.67
CA LEU A 625 -8.09 -1.09 36.31
C LEU A 625 -8.44 -2.60 36.26
N LEU A 626 -8.14 -3.38 37.31
CA LEU A 626 -8.13 -4.86 37.27
C LEU A 626 -8.33 -5.50 38.66
N PRO A 627 -9.11 -6.59 38.79
CA PRO A 627 -9.02 -7.50 39.94
C PRO A 627 -7.64 -8.18 39.98
N SER A 628 -7.21 -8.68 41.14
CA SER A 628 -5.88 -9.25 41.42
C SER A 628 -5.47 -10.52 40.63
N ALA A 629 -6.24 -10.92 39.62
CA ALA A 629 -5.80 -11.73 38.48
C ALA A 629 -6.96 -11.92 37.48
N PRO A 630 -6.93 -11.23 36.34
CA PRO A 630 -7.21 -11.88 35.06
C PRO A 630 -5.94 -11.89 34.19
N THR A 631 -5.68 -13.01 33.53
CA THR A 631 -4.64 -13.15 32.50
C THR A 631 -4.89 -12.14 31.38
N ILE A 632 -4.12 -11.06 31.35
CA ILE A 632 -4.12 -10.04 30.28
C ILE A 632 -3.75 -10.72 28.93
N PRO A 633 -4.20 -10.22 27.75
CA PRO A 633 -3.97 -10.90 26.48
C PRO A 633 -2.48 -11.12 26.20
N PRO A 634 -2.00 -12.39 26.13
CA PRO A 634 -0.60 -12.68 25.89
C PRO A 634 -0.13 -12.25 24.49
N SER A 635 -1.07 -11.98 23.58
CA SER A 635 -0.83 -11.52 22.20
C SER A 635 -0.75 -10.01 22.04
N MET A 636 -0.90 -9.23 23.12
CA MET A 636 -0.96 -7.76 23.03
C MET A 636 0.36 -7.18 22.51
N ILE A 637 0.28 -6.42 21.41
CA ILE A 637 1.40 -5.74 20.73
C ILE A 637 1.40 -4.26 21.06
N GLN A 638 0.22 -3.63 21.13
CA GLN A 638 0.07 -2.21 21.41
C GLN A 638 -1.04 -1.93 22.42
N LEU A 639 -0.71 -1.09 23.40
CA LEU A 639 -1.61 -0.60 24.41
C LEU A 639 -1.51 0.93 24.53
N ASP A 640 -2.59 1.62 24.26
CA ASP A 640 -2.70 3.07 24.46
C ASP A 640 -3.74 3.39 25.54
N LEU A 641 -3.28 3.99 26.64
CA LEU A 641 -4.09 4.47 27.77
C LEU A 641 -3.87 5.96 28.02
N SER A 642 -3.42 6.72 27.02
CA SER A 642 -3.09 8.12 27.20
C SER A 642 -4.34 8.99 27.45
N TYR A 643 -4.19 10.05 28.24
CA TYR A 643 -5.26 10.99 28.64
C TYR A 643 -6.52 10.31 29.22
N CYS A 644 -6.34 9.21 29.96
CA CYS A 644 -7.42 8.45 30.59
C CYS A 644 -7.68 8.84 32.05
N ASN A 645 -7.04 9.91 32.56
CA ASN A 645 -7.10 10.33 33.98
C ASN A 645 -6.69 9.23 34.97
N LEU A 646 -5.77 8.34 34.58
CA LEU A 646 -5.31 7.24 35.43
C LEU A 646 -4.46 7.78 36.60
N VAL A 647 -4.79 7.35 37.81
CA VAL A 647 -4.05 7.66 39.04
C VAL A 647 -3.09 6.55 39.46
N GLN A 648 -3.29 5.33 38.95
CA GLN A 648 -2.44 4.17 39.19
C GLN A 648 -2.44 3.28 37.95
N ILE A 649 -1.33 2.57 37.73
CA ILE A 649 -1.14 1.61 36.65
C ILE A 649 -0.92 0.22 37.26
N PRO A 650 -1.69 -0.83 36.89
CA PRO A 650 -1.55 -2.16 37.48
C PRO A 650 -0.23 -2.87 37.15
N ASP A 651 0.30 -3.62 38.11
CA ASP A 651 1.50 -4.47 37.95
C ASP A 651 1.36 -5.50 36.82
N ALA A 652 0.14 -5.92 36.52
CA ALA A 652 -0.13 -6.91 35.50
C ALA A 652 0.32 -6.44 34.09
N ILE A 653 0.43 -5.12 33.83
CA ILE A 653 0.99 -4.59 32.58
C ILE A 653 2.43 -5.08 32.36
N GLY A 654 3.21 -5.26 33.43
CA GLY A 654 4.59 -5.78 33.37
C GLY A 654 4.70 -7.23 32.85
N ASN A 655 3.59 -7.97 32.77
CA ASN A 655 3.52 -9.36 32.28
C ASN A 655 3.17 -9.46 30.78
N LEU A 656 3.07 -8.34 30.07
CA LEU A 656 2.74 -8.30 28.64
C LEU A 656 3.96 -8.58 27.75
N HIS A 657 4.45 -9.83 27.75
CA HIS A 657 5.71 -10.19 27.06
C HIS A 657 5.74 -9.93 25.54
N CYS A 658 4.58 -9.78 24.89
CA CYS A 658 4.49 -9.44 23.47
C CYS A 658 4.40 -7.94 23.18
N LEU A 659 4.30 -7.08 24.20
CA LEU A 659 4.04 -5.65 24.03
C LEU A 659 5.23 -4.95 23.38
N GLU A 660 4.97 -4.28 22.27
CA GLU A 660 5.94 -3.48 21.52
C GLU A 660 5.74 -1.98 21.75
N ILE A 661 4.49 -1.54 21.96
CA ILE A 661 4.13 -0.12 22.07
C ILE A 661 3.25 0.11 23.31
N LEU A 662 3.69 0.99 24.21
CA LEU A 662 2.95 1.42 25.39
C LEU A 662 2.86 2.96 25.43
N ASN A 663 1.64 3.50 25.35
CA ASN A 663 1.38 4.92 25.48
C ASN A 663 0.57 5.21 26.75
N LEU A 664 1.13 6.01 27.66
CA LEU A 664 0.55 6.40 28.94
C LEU A 664 0.54 7.93 29.14
N GLU A 665 0.78 8.70 28.08
CA GLU A 665 0.85 10.16 28.07
C GLU A 665 -0.35 10.82 28.78
N GLY A 666 -0.12 11.95 29.47
CA GLY A 666 -1.18 12.81 30.00
C GLY A 666 -1.98 12.24 31.19
N ASN A 667 -1.47 11.20 31.85
CA ASN A 667 -2.09 10.63 33.05
C ASN A 667 -1.52 11.23 34.36
N SER A 668 -2.10 10.86 35.50
CA SER A 668 -1.84 11.48 36.82
C SER A 668 -1.33 10.48 37.87
N PHE A 669 -0.69 9.39 37.44
CA PHE A 669 -0.09 8.41 38.35
C PHE A 669 1.26 8.89 38.90
N ALA A 670 1.60 8.42 40.11
CA ALA A 670 2.86 8.79 40.77
C ALA A 670 4.04 7.88 40.42
N ALA A 671 3.77 6.61 40.08
CA ALA A 671 4.77 5.60 39.78
C ALA A 671 4.25 4.61 38.73
N LEU A 672 5.18 3.94 38.06
CA LEU A 672 4.91 2.87 37.09
C LEU A 672 5.23 1.49 37.71
N PRO A 673 4.57 0.42 37.24
CA PRO A 673 4.93 -0.95 37.61
C PRO A 673 6.29 -1.36 37.03
N ASP A 674 6.82 -2.51 37.45
CA ASP A 674 8.06 -3.04 36.89
C ASP A 674 7.86 -3.46 35.41
N LEU A 675 8.58 -2.79 34.51
CA LEU A 675 8.51 -3.02 33.06
C LEU A 675 9.61 -3.94 32.53
N LYS A 676 10.48 -4.49 33.42
CA LYS A 676 11.60 -5.37 33.01
C LYS A 676 11.15 -6.62 32.25
N GLY A 677 9.93 -7.11 32.48
CA GLY A 677 9.35 -8.27 31.81
C GLY A 677 8.94 -8.06 30.36
N LEU A 678 8.96 -6.81 29.86
CA LEU A 678 8.51 -6.42 28.52
C LEU A 678 9.64 -6.49 27.49
N SER A 679 10.16 -7.69 27.22
CA SER A 679 11.36 -7.90 26.38
C SER A 679 11.24 -7.38 24.93
N LYS A 680 10.02 -7.22 24.40
CA LYS A 680 9.74 -6.69 23.06
C LYS A 680 9.44 -5.19 23.01
N LEU A 681 9.36 -4.52 24.16
CA LEU A 681 8.94 -3.11 24.22
C LEU A 681 9.90 -2.24 23.42
N ARG A 682 9.33 -1.46 22.47
CA ARG A 682 10.09 -0.54 21.64
C ARG A 682 9.70 0.92 21.63
N TYR A 683 8.52 1.21 22.15
CA TYR A 683 8.09 2.57 22.33
C TYR A 683 7.38 2.70 23.67
N LEU A 684 7.83 3.65 24.48
CA LEU A 684 7.19 4.02 25.74
C LEU A 684 6.98 5.53 25.74
N LYS A 685 5.72 5.97 25.82
CA LYS A 685 5.35 7.38 25.87
C LYS A 685 4.75 7.74 27.23
N LEU A 686 5.34 8.72 27.89
CA LEU A 686 5.03 9.18 29.24
C LEU A 686 4.94 10.71 29.31
N ASP A 687 4.85 11.39 28.17
CA ASP A 687 4.77 12.85 28.12
C ASP A 687 3.60 13.37 28.97
N HIS A 688 3.74 14.56 29.53
CA HIS A 688 2.71 15.23 30.33
C HIS A 688 2.21 14.44 31.58
N CYS A 689 2.97 13.44 32.07
CA CYS A 689 2.66 12.72 33.31
C CYS A 689 3.15 13.53 34.54
N LYS A 690 2.39 14.56 34.90
CA LYS A 690 2.87 15.63 35.81
C LYS A 690 3.24 15.19 37.23
N HIS A 691 2.64 14.10 37.72
CA HIS A 691 2.85 13.60 39.08
C HIS A 691 3.82 12.41 39.16
N LEU A 692 4.42 12.02 38.04
CA LEU A 692 5.38 10.91 38.00
C LEU A 692 6.65 11.29 38.79
N LYS A 693 6.98 10.51 39.83
CA LYS A 693 8.09 10.79 40.75
C LYS A 693 9.35 10.00 40.46
N ASP A 694 9.17 8.76 39.97
CA ASP A 694 10.24 7.79 39.77
C ASP A 694 10.42 7.45 38.28
N PHE A 695 11.66 7.21 37.87
CA PHE A 695 11.98 6.82 36.49
C PHE A 695 11.68 5.32 36.26
N PRO A 696 11.06 4.92 35.12
CA PRO A 696 10.76 3.52 34.85
C PRO A 696 12.02 2.67 34.64
N LYS A 697 12.07 1.49 35.24
CA LYS A 697 13.10 0.50 34.92
C LYS A 697 12.82 -0.11 33.55
N LEU A 698 13.65 0.20 32.57
CA LEU A 698 13.51 -0.27 31.20
C LEU A 698 13.94 -1.76 31.06
N PRO A 699 13.32 -2.53 30.15
CA PRO A 699 13.66 -3.93 29.91
C PRO A 699 14.99 -4.10 29.16
N ALA A 700 15.69 -5.20 29.41
CA ALA A 700 16.81 -5.66 28.59
C ALA A 700 16.26 -6.40 27.36
N ARG A 701 16.54 -5.90 26.15
CA ARG A 701 15.97 -6.47 24.91
C ARG A 701 16.68 -7.72 24.44
N THR A 702 15.91 -8.65 23.86
CA THR A 702 16.44 -9.94 23.39
C THR A 702 15.85 -10.46 22.08
N ASP A 703 14.77 -9.89 21.54
CA ASP A 703 14.19 -10.39 20.28
C ASP A 703 13.34 -9.33 19.56
N LEU A 704 13.50 -9.19 18.24
CA LEU A 704 12.61 -8.41 17.37
C LEU A 704 11.94 -9.34 16.37
N SER A 705 10.61 -9.40 16.43
CA SER A 705 9.79 -9.91 15.32
C SER A 705 9.36 -8.73 14.46
N TYR A 706 9.73 -8.71 13.18
CA TYR A 706 9.26 -7.70 12.25
C TYR A 706 7.79 -7.99 11.87
N THR A 707 6.85 -7.44 12.63
CA THR A 707 5.44 -7.32 12.22
C THR A 707 5.09 -5.92 11.72
N PHE A 708 6.09 -5.08 11.44
CA PHE A 708 5.89 -3.75 10.88
C PHE A 708 5.59 -3.87 9.38
N LEU A 709 4.45 -3.31 8.94
CA LEU A 709 4.16 -2.96 7.56
C LEU A 709 3.96 -4.10 6.52
N LEU A 710 3.23 -5.15 6.87
CA LEU A 710 2.18 -5.58 5.94
C LEU A 710 0.92 -4.80 6.34
N PRO A 711 0.05 -4.36 5.42
CA PRO A 711 -1.12 -3.58 5.78
C PRO A 711 -1.82 -4.29 6.92
N ILE A 712 -2.07 -3.59 8.01
CA ILE A 712 -2.74 -4.09 9.22
C ILE A 712 -4.17 -4.60 8.90
N LEU A 713 -4.64 -4.41 7.67
CA LEU A 713 -5.87 -4.98 7.09
C LEU A 713 -5.60 -6.12 6.08
N GLY A 714 -4.37 -6.26 5.57
CA GLY A 714 -4.00 -7.01 4.36
C GLY A 714 -3.70 -8.50 4.51
N ARG A 715 -3.80 -9.09 5.71
CA ARG A 715 -3.75 -10.57 5.85
C ARG A 715 -5.11 -11.24 6.04
N ALA A 716 -6.17 -10.51 6.40
CA ALA A 716 -7.43 -11.17 6.77
C ALA A 716 -8.73 -10.45 6.38
N VAL A 717 -8.69 -9.19 5.92
CA VAL A 717 -9.91 -8.46 5.52
C VAL A 717 -9.74 -7.82 4.13
N GLU A 718 -10.52 -8.29 3.16
CA GLU A 718 -10.55 -7.70 1.82
C GLU A 718 -11.24 -6.33 1.83
N LEU A 719 -10.52 -5.29 1.37
CA LEU A 719 -11.00 -3.90 1.32
C LEU A 719 -12.12 -3.71 0.29
N PRO A 720 -12.96 -2.66 0.39
CA PRO A 720 -13.90 -2.29 -0.66
C PRO A 720 -13.20 -2.11 -2.02
N VAL A 721 -13.79 -2.65 -3.09
CA VAL A 721 -13.14 -2.74 -4.41
C VAL A 721 -12.87 -1.36 -5.00
N TRP A 722 -13.78 -0.41 -4.79
CA TRP A 722 -13.68 0.96 -5.30
C TRP A 722 -13.32 2.00 -4.23
N GLY A 723 -13.05 1.56 -2.99
CA GLY A 723 -12.86 2.45 -1.85
C GLY A 723 -11.49 3.12 -1.86
N PHE A 724 -11.45 4.43 -2.15
CA PHE A 724 -10.26 5.27 -1.96
C PHE A 724 -9.96 5.57 -0.49
N SER A 725 -10.93 5.31 0.37
CA SER A 725 -10.77 5.24 1.81
C SER A 725 -10.34 3.82 2.20
N VAL A 726 -9.09 3.42 1.91
CA VAL A 726 -8.45 2.51 2.88
C VAL A 726 -8.64 3.23 4.20
N PRO A 727 -9.30 2.65 5.23
CA PRO A 727 -9.15 3.22 6.55
C PRO A 727 -7.65 3.28 6.74
N LYS A 728 -7.05 4.48 6.76
CA LYS A 728 -5.68 4.66 7.25
C LYS A 728 -5.63 3.75 8.47
N ALA A 729 -4.76 2.73 8.46
CA ALA A 729 -4.73 1.71 9.48
C ALA A 729 -5.01 2.38 10.82
N PRO A 730 -6.13 2.04 11.45
CA PRO A 730 -7.05 2.96 12.11
C PRO A 730 -6.34 3.98 12.98
N ASN A 731 -5.93 5.13 12.44
CA ASN A 731 -5.04 6.13 13.06
C ASN A 731 -4.12 5.55 14.17
N VAL A 732 -3.57 4.36 13.96
CA VAL A 732 -2.46 3.90 14.75
C VAL A 732 -1.34 4.67 14.08
N GLU A 733 -1.18 5.95 14.45
CA GLU A 733 0.04 6.68 14.20
C GLU A 733 1.12 5.83 14.86
N LEU A 734 1.63 4.87 14.09
CA LEU A 734 2.79 4.12 14.46
C LEU A 734 3.83 5.18 14.78
N PRO A 735 4.42 5.17 15.98
CA PRO A 735 5.35 6.20 16.39
C PRO A 735 6.37 6.38 15.28
N ARG A 736 6.44 7.59 14.69
CA ARG A 736 7.49 7.92 13.71
C ARG A 736 8.88 7.73 14.33
N ALA A 737 8.93 7.83 15.66
CA ALA A 737 10.09 7.63 16.52
C ALA A 737 9.95 6.37 17.40
N LEU A 738 10.97 5.52 17.46
CA LEU A 738 11.11 4.44 18.45
C LEU A 738 11.95 4.90 19.64
N GLY A 739 11.60 4.51 20.87
CA GLY A 739 12.33 4.93 22.07
C GLY A 739 11.43 5.35 23.23
N LEU A 740 12.00 6.10 24.17
CA LEU A 740 11.32 6.61 25.36
C LEU A 740 11.01 8.10 25.18
N SER A 741 9.76 8.51 25.35
CA SER A 741 9.40 9.93 25.43
C SER A 741 8.88 10.23 26.84
N MET A 742 9.59 11.11 27.53
CA MET A 742 9.27 11.66 28.85
C MET A 742 9.48 13.17 28.81
N PHE A 743 8.49 13.89 28.31
CA PHE A 743 8.48 15.35 28.24
C PHE A 743 7.50 15.96 29.25
N ASN A 744 7.80 17.13 29.81
CA ASN A 744 6.90 17.87 30.71
C ASN A 744 6.45 17.07 31.96
N CYS A 745 7.41 16.44 32.65
CA CYS A 745 7.21 15.64 33.88
C CYS A 745 7.95 16.28 35.08
N PRO A 746 7.43 17.39 35.66
CA PRO A 746 8.18 18.22 36.59
C PRO A 746 8.49 17.58 37.96
N GLU A 747 7.66 16.66 38.46
CA GLU A 747 7.83 16.03 39.78
C GLU A 747 8.86 14.89 39.82
N LEU A 748 9.55 14.61 38.71
CA LEU A 748 10.55 13.55 38.63
C LEU A 748 11.78 13.87 39.52
N VAL A 749 11.98 13.06 40.57
CA VAL A 749 12.98 13.29 41.63
C VAL A 749 14.36 12.79 41.25
N GLU A 750 14.46 11.60 40.64
CA GLU A 750 15.73 11.02 40.17
C GLU A 750 15.97 11.36 38.69
N ARG A 751 16.87 12.32 38.45
CA ARG A 751 17.29 12.71 37.09
C ARG A 751 18.71 12.23 36.73
N GLU A 752 19.52 11.90 37.73
CA GLU A 752 20.89 11.42 37.54
C GLU A 752 20.92 9.97 37.06
N GLY A 753 21.69 9.66 36.00
CA GLY A 753 21.85 8.30 35.47
C GLY A 753 20.76 7.82 34.50
N CYS A 754 19.67 8.56 34.34
CA CYS A 754 18.57 8.23 33.42
C CYS A 754 19.04 8.19 31.96
N SER A 755 19.86 9.15 31.56
CA SER A 755 20.43 9.28 30.21
C SER A 755 21.30 8.08 29.82
N SER A 756 22.07 7.50 30.75
CA SER A 756 22.83 6.28 30.53
C SER A 756 21.93 5.06 30.27
N MET A 757 20.84 4.92 31.04
CA MET A 757 19.88 3.84 30.85
C MET A 757 19.12 3.96 29.51
N VAL A 758 18.70 5.16 29.13
CA VAL A 758 18.04 5.39 27.84
C VAL A 758 19.01 5.19 26.67
N LEU A 759 20.27 5.63 26.80
CA LEU A 759 21.31 5.37 25.81
C LEU A 759 21.54 3.87 25.62
N SER A 760 21.65 3.13 26.72
CA SER A 760 21.77 1.66 26.69
C SER A 760 20.56 1.03 25.98
N TRP A 761 19.35 1.46 26.31
CA TRP A 761 18.15 0.96 25.66
C TRP A 761 18.11 1.31 24.17
N MET A 762 18.50 2.53 23.79
CA MET A 762 18.62 2.99 22.39
C MET A 762 19.59 2.09 21.59
N ILE A 763 20.78 1.82 22.14
CA ILE A 763 21.78 0.93 21.51
C ILE A 763 21.20 -0.46 21.30
N GLN A 764 20.44 -0.99 22.26
CA GLN A 764 19.74 -2.27 22.11
C GLN A 764 18.67 -2.25 21.00
N ILE A 765 17.98 -1.13 20.78
CA ILE A 765 17.06 -0.97 19.63
C ILE A 765 17.82 -1.04 18.33
N VAL A 766 18.94 -0.31 18.23
CA VAL A 766 19.81 -0.26 17.04
C VAL A 766 20.39 -1.64 16.74
N GLN A 767 20.94 -2.33 17.74
CA GLN A 767 21.46 -3.70 17.65
C GLN A 767 20.44 -4.64 17.01
N ALA A 768 19.23 -4.67 17.56
CA ALA A 768 18.20 -5.58 17.10
C ALA A 768 17.70 -5.22 15.68
N HIS A 769 17.63 -3.93 15.34
CA HIS A 769 17.32 -3.50 13.96
C HIS A 769 18.41 -3.93 12.98
N TYR A 770 19.68 -3.78 13.34
CA TYR A 770 20.82 -4.12 12.48
C TYR A 770 20.91 -5.63 12.21
N GLN A 771 20.73 -6.48 13.23
CA GLN A 771 20.81 -7.95 13.11
C GLN A 771 19.72 -8.58 12.24
N SER A 772 18.64 -7.86 11.97
CA SER A 772 17.50 -8.37 11.19
C SER A 772 17.72 -8.46 9.66
N ASN A 773 18.88 -8.01 9.14
CA ASN A 773 19.39 -8.28 7.79
C ASN A 773 18.45 -7.94 6.61
N PHE A 774 17.76 -6.79 6.67
CA PHE A 774 16.88 -6.33 5.58
C PHE A 774 17.60 -5.38 4.63
N ALA A 775 17.72 -5.80 3.37
CA ALA A 775 18.14 -4.96 2.27
C ALA A 775 17.20 -3.74 2.14
N TRP A 776 17.77 -2.55 2.21
CA TRP A 776 17.36 -1.32 1.54
C TRP A 776 15.91 -1.32 1.00
N TRP A 777 14.97 -0.85 1.82
CA TRP A 777 13.66 -0.45 1.31
C TRP A 777 13.87 0.59 0.19
N PRO A 778 13.22 0.48 -0.98
CA PRO A 778 13.39 1.45 -2.05
C PRO A 778 12.98 2.84 -1.57
N ILE A 779 13.96 3.75 -1.55
CA ILE A 779 13.76 5.17 -1.32
C ILE A 779 12.81 5.68 -2.42
N GLY A 780 11.61 6.15 -2.06
CA GLY A 780 10.69 6.80 -3.02
C GLY A 780 9.23 6.36 -3.03
N MET A 781 8.78 5.43 -2.18
CA MET A 781 7.34 5.16 -2.02
C MET A 781 6.61 6.37 -1.39
N PRO A 782 5.58 6.95 -2.04
CA PRO A 782 4.82 8.05 -1.45
C PRO A 782 4.06 7.56 -0.21
N GLY A 783 4.33 8.18 0.95
CA GLY A 783 3.53 7.99 2.17
C GLY A 783 4.11 7.12 3.28
N PHE A 784 5.30 6.51 3.10
CA PHE A 784 5.96 5.71 4.15
C PHE A 784 7.34 6.26 4.49
N SER A 785 7.50 6.83 5.69
CA SER A 785 8.80 7.18 6.28
C SER A 785 9.32 6.02 7.11
N ASN A 786 10.59 5.61 6.93
CA ASN A 786 11.22 4.65 7.85
C ASN A 786 11.15 5.18 9.29
N PRO A 787 10.79 4.36 10.29
CA PRO A 787 10.83 4.79 11.68
C PRO A 787 12.28 5.12 12.06
N TYR A 788 12.51 6.28 12.65
CA TYR A 788 13.81 6.65 13.21
C TYR A 788 13.82 6.37 14.71
N ILE A 789 14.98 6.15 15.31
CA ILE A 789 15.09 5.90 16.75
C ILE A 789 15.33 7.25 17.43
N CYS A 790 14.45 7.64 18.34
CA CYS A 790 14.53 8.89 19.09
C CYS A 790 13.90 8.74 20.48
N SER A 791 14.64 9.18 21.51
CA SER A 791 14.17 9.27 22.89
C SER A 791 14.32 10.70 23.42
N VAL A 792 13.33 11.19 24.15
CA VAL A 792 13.32 12.49 24.82
C VAL A 792 13.13 12.27 26.32
N ILE A 793 14.00 12.85 27.14
CA ILE A 793 13.93 12.77 28.61
C ILE A 793 14.32 14.10 29.25
N PRO A 794 13.97 14.36 30.53
CA PRO A 794 14.51 15.50 31.26
C PRO A 794 16.02 15.34 31.45
N GLY A 795 16.80 16.40 31.21
CA GLY A 795 18.26 16.34 31.34
C GLY A 795 19.00 17.50 30.67
N SER A 796 20.16 17.88 31.21
CA SER A 796 20.95 19.04 30.78
C SER A 796 22.40 18.70 30.40
N GLU A 797 22.81 17.43 30.56
CA GLU A 797 24.17 16.95 30.35
C GLU A 797 24.24 15.95 29.20
N ILE A 798 25.31 16.05 28.40
CA ILE A 798 25.59 15.12 27.31
C ILE A 798 26.41 13.96 27.87
N GLU A 799 25.92 12.74 27.65
CA GLU A 799 26.60 11.49 28.04
C GLU A 799 28.03 11.37 27.49
N GLY A 800 28.94 10.80 28.28
CA GLY A 800 30.35 10.64 27.93
C GLY A 800 30.61 9.72 26.72
N TRP A 801 29.60 8.97 26.29
CA TRP A 801 29.65 8.15 25.07
C TRP A 801 29.74 9.01 23.79
N PHE A 802 29.21 10.25 23.82
CA PHE A 802 29.29 11.22 22.72
C PHE A 802 30.59 12.02 22.83
N THR A 803 31.60 11.59 22.08
CA THR A 803 32.98 12.10 22.19
C THR A 803 33.16 13.54 21.70
N THR A 804 32.28 14.02 20.82
CA THR A 804 32.24 15.41 20.37
C THR A 804 31.12 16.14 21.09
N GLN A 805 31.44 17.22 21.81
CA GLN A 805 30.44 18.07 22.48
C GLN A 805 30.62 19.52 22.02
N HIS A 806 29.51 20.15 21.66
CA HIS A 806 29.46 21.50 21.12
C HIS A 806 28.36 22.30 21.81
N VAL A 807 28.59 23.59 22.00
CA VAL A 807 27.54 24.56 22.34
C VAL A 807 27.00 25.11 21.03
N SER A 808 25.68 25.04 20.83
CA SER A 808 25.08 25.57 19.60
C SER A 808 25.01 27.10 19.67
N LYS A 809 25.25 27.77 18.53
CA LYS A 809 25.22 29.25 18.42
C LYS A 809 24.08 29.74 17.52
N ASP A 810 23.57 28.87 16.66
CA ASP A 810 22.60 29.15 15.61
C ASP A 810 21.39 28.19 15.64
N ASN A 811 21.15 27.49 16.76
CA ASN A 811 20.14 26.43 16.91
C ASN A 811 20.30 25.27 15.89
N LEU A 812 21.50 25.11 15.32
CA LEU A 812 21.82 24.04 14.39
C LEU A 812 22.85 23.08 15.00
N ILE A 813 22.75 21.81 14.59
CA ILE A 813 23.78 20.80 14.80
C ILE A 813 24.72 20.86 13.60
N THR A 814 26.02 20.98 13.82
CA THR A 814 27.03 20.89 12.75
C THR A 814 27.81 19.60 12.91
N ILE A 815 27.89 18.81 11.84
CA ILE A 815 28.60 17.54 11.80
C ILE A 815 29.79 17.70 10.85
N ASP A 816 30.97 17.32 11.33
CA ASP A 816 32.18 17.38 10.52
C ASP A 816 32.18 16.27 9.45
N PRO A 817 32.81 16.49 8.28
CA PRO A 817 32.90 15.47 7.24
C PRO A 817 33.63 14.21 7.73
N PRO A 818 33.38 13.04 7.12
CA PRO A 818 34.12 11.82 7.43
C PRO A 818 35.62 11.99 7.13
N PRO A 819 36.53 11.42 7.93
CA PRO A 819 37.96 11.44 7.61
C PRO A 819 38.19 10.69 6.29
N LEU A 820 38.94 11.31 5.38
CA LEU A 820 39.38 10.71 4.12
C LEU A 820 40.31 9.52 4.42
N MET A 821 39.78 8.30 4.61
CA MET A 821 40.43 6.98 4.34
C MET A 821 39.53 5.79 4.71
N GLN A 822 39.41 4.85 3.74
CA GLN A 822 39.07 3.41 3.78
C GLN A 822 37.87 2.87 4.58
N HIS A 823 37.03 2.08 3.86
CA HIS A 823 36.13 1.03 4.35
C HIS A 823 35.60 1.20 5.79
N ASP A 824 34.93 2.32 6.04
CA ASP A 824 34.34 2.55 7.35
C ASP A 824 33.05 1.73 7.46
N LYS A 825 33.02 0.71 8.31
CA LYS A 825 31.80 -0.07 8.64
C LYS A 825 30.87 0.73 9.57
N CYS A 826 30.71 2.00 9.29
CA CYS A 826 29.79 2.88 9.98
C CYS A 826 28.37 2.52 9.56
N ILE A 827 27.54 2.18 10.53
CA ILE A 827 26.15 1.76 10.32
C ILE A 827 25.17 2.92 10.53
N GLY A 828 25.64 4.08 11.02
CA GLY A 828 24.81 5.27 11.20
C GLY A 828 25.45 6.33 12.10
N VAL A 829 24.70 7.39 12.41
CA VAL A 829 25.15 8.45 13.34
C VAL A 829 24.15 8.58 14.48
N ALA A 830 24.66 8.58 15.71
CA ALA A 830 23.91 8.83 16.93
C ALA A 830 24.19 10.25 17.44
N TYR A 831 23.17 10.86 18.02
CA TYR A 831 23.19 12.25 18.44
C TYR A 831 22.60 12.38 19.84
N CYS A 832 23.09 13.36 20.58
CA CYS A 832 22.63 13.73 21.90
C CYS A 832 22.49 15.24 21.95
N VAL A 833 21.27 15.73 22.13
CA VAL A 833 20.96 17.16 22.03
C VAL A 833 20.27 17.62 23.30
N VAL A 834 20.82 18.67 23.92
CA VAL A 834 20.17 19.39 25.00
C VAL A 834 19.42 20.57 24.41
N PHE A 835 18.11 20.62 24.65
CA PHE A 835 17.22 21.67 24.16
C PHE A 835 16.35 22.21 25.29
N ALA A 836 15.90 23.45 25.14
CA ALA A 836 15.00 24.09 26.11
C ALA A 836 13.56 24.12 25.61
N ALA A 837 12.61 23.92 26.53
CA ALA A 837 11.18 24.05 26.26
C ALA A 837 10.72 25.47 26.67
N HIS A 838 10.88 26.45 25.78
CA HIS A 838 10.43 27.84 26.02
C HIS A 838 9.59 28.36 24.84
N SER A 839 8.56 29.15 25.16
CA SER A 839 7.54 29.68 24.26
C SER A 839 7.98 30.90 23.44
N THR A 840 9.23 30.95 22.97
CA THR A 840 9.70 32.10 22.19
C THR A 840 9.33 31.95 20.73
N ASP A 841 8.76 33.02 20.14
CA ASP A 841 8.59 33.21 18.71
C ASP A 841 9.98 33.22 18.05
N LEU A 842 10.56 32.04 17.83
CA LEU A 842 11.69 31.86 16.92
C LEU A 842 11.12 32.11 15.52
N GLU A 843 11.28 33.33 15.01
CA GLU A 843 10.94 33.64 13.63
C GLU A 843 11.56 32.58 12.70
N MET A 844 10.79 32.11 11.71
CA MET A 844 11.34 31.36 10.58
C MET A 844 12.24 32.30 9.78
N VAL A 845 13.44 32.58 10.28
CA VAL A 845 14.48 33.22 9.48
C VAL A 845 15.05 32.12 8.59
N PRO A 846 14.83 32.15 7.25
CA PRO A 846 15.62 31.32 6.36
C PRO A 846 17.06 31.81 6.52
N PRO A 847 18.06 30.93 6.74
CA PRO A 847 19.43 31.40 6.74
C PRO A 847 19.69 32.11 5.40
N GLU A 848 20.28 33.30 5.46
CA GLU A 848 20.75 33.98 4.25
C GLU A 848 21.53 32.98 3.43
N THR A 849 21.09 32.74 2.20
CA THR A 849 21.83 31.93 1.24
C THR A 849 23.10 32.69 0.87
N GLU A 850 24.14 32.60 1.71
CA GLU A 850 25.50 32.78 1.26
C GLU A 850 25.73 31.71 0.19
N ARG A 851 25.83 32.15 -1.07
CA ARG A 851 26.14 31.29 -2.21
C ARG A 851 27.44 30.53 -1.91
N GLY A 852 27.36 29.27 -1.50
CA GLY A 852 28.59 28.48 -1.36
C GLY A 852 28.56 27.08 -0.71
N TYR A 853 27.81 26.77 0.35
CA TYR A 853 27.90 25.47 1.08
C TYR A 853 26.63 25.17 1.95
N PRO A 854 26.34 23.92 2.42
CA PRO A 854 25.83 22.74 1.70
C PRO A 854 24.52 22.17 2.34
N VAL A 855 24.04 21.01 1.86
CA VAL A 855 22.82 20.25 2.23
C VAL A 855 22.33 20.47 3.69
N MET A 856 21.08 20.93 3.84
CA MET A 856 20.39 21.08 5.14
C MET A 856 19.61 19.80 5.47
N GLY A 857 19.84 19.21 6.65
CA GLY A 857 19.03 18.13 7.20
C GLY A 857 17.96 18.64 8.18
N ILE A 858 16.80 17.98 8.26
CA ILE A 858 15.76 18.27 9.26
C ILE A 858 15.51 17.02 10.10
N VAL A 859 15.58 17.16 11.43
CA VAL A 859 15.23 16.12 12.41
C VAL A 859 13.98 16.56 13.15
N TRP A 860 13.00 15.66 13.23
CA TRP A 860 11.75 15.88 13.95
C TRP A 860 11.85 15.17 15.30
N ILE A 861 11.53 15.85 16.40
CA ILE A 861 11.42 15.22 17.72
C ILE A 861 9.95 14.93 18.04
N PRO A 862 9.64 13.83 18.75
CA PRO A 862 8.26 13.36 18.95
C PRO A 862 7.48 14.15 20.02
N VAL A 863 7.84 15.40 20.29
CA VAL A 863 7.27 16.25 21.36
C VAL A 863 6.79 17.59 20.81
N ASP A 864 5.85 18.21 21.53
CA ASP A 864 5.34 19.55 21.23
C ASP A 864 5.90 20.53 22.25
N VAL A 865 6.75 21.45 21.81
CA VAL A 865 7.41 22.39 22.72
C VAL A 865 6.67 23.73 22.82
N HIS A 866 5.60 23.93 22.03
CA HIS A 866 4.90 25.21 21.86
C HIS A 866 3.46 25.25 22.45
N GLU A 867 3.12 24.39 23.40
CA GLU A 867 1.85 24.51 24.13
C GLU A 867 1.95 25.48 25.32
N ASP A 868 0.91 26.31 25.53
CA ASP A 868 0.70 27.11 26.76
C ASP A 868 0.60 26.26 28.05
N VAL A 869 0.65 24.92 27.92
CA VAL A 869 0.44 23.90 28.95
C VAL A 869 1.77 23.26 29.42
N VAL A 870 2.92 23.65 28.86
CA VAL A 870 4.25 23.20 29.32
C VAL A 870 4.55 23.81 30.69
N THR A 871 4.60 22.95 31.71
CA THR A 871 4.85 23.33 33.11
C THR A 871 6.29 23.12 33.52
N ASP A 872 6.99 22.17 32.90
CA ASP A 872 8.40 21.92 33.15
C ASP A 872 9.27 22.80 32.25
N LYS A 873 9.92 23.80 32.86
CA LYS A 873 10.87 24.70 32.17
C LYS A 873 12.31 24.17 32.19
N SER A 874 12.51 22.92 32.60
CA SER A 874 13.83 22.28 32.62
C SER A 874 14.36 22.05 31.20
N ASP A 875 15.69 21.90 31.11
CA ASP A 875 16.32 21.39 29.90
C ASP A 875 15.94 19.93 29.68
N HIS A 876 15.81 19.56 28.42
CA HIS A 876 15.51 18.21 27.97
C HIS A 876 16.62 17.70 27.08
N LEU A 877 16.83 16.38 27.14
CA LEU A 877 17.79 15.64 26.35
C LEU A 877 17.05 14.87 25.26
N CYS A 878 17.47 15.02 24.00
CA CYS A 878 17.04 14.22 22.86
C CYS A 878 18.19 13.33 22.39
N LEU A 879 18.00 12.02 22.47
CA LEU A 879 18.90 11.01 21.91
C LEU A 879 18.28 10.50 20.61
N PHE A 880 18.99 10.57 19.49
CA PHE A 880 18.46 10.07 18.22
C PHE A 880 19.51 9.36 17.37
N TYR A 881 19.09 8.39 16.57
CA TYR A 881 19.95 7.61 15.68
C TYR A 881 19.39 7.59 14.25
N SER A 882 20.27 7.80 13.28
CA SER A 882 19.97 7.80 11.84
C SER A 882 20.77 6.70 11.12
N PRO A 883 20.10 5.72 10.46
CA PRO A 883 20.77 4.63 9.73
C PRO A 883 21.27 5.06 8.34
N THR A 884 20.69 6.10 7.75
CA THR A 884 21.10 6.60 6.44
C THR A 884 22.44 7.30 6.55
N TYR A 885 23.42 6.79 5.81
CA TYR A 885 24.55 7.58 5.32
C TYR A 885 23.94 8.68 4.46
N ILE A 886 23.72 9.87 5.05
CA ILE A 886 23.61 11.06 4.23
C ILE A 886 24.91 11.05 3.43
N GLY A 887 24.82 11.08 2.10
CA GLY A 887 25.97 11.14 1.19
C GLY A 887 26.71 12.46 1.41
N ILE A 888 27.35 12.58 2.55
CA ILE A 888 28.17 13.72 2.94
C ILE A 888 29.46 13.49 2.17
N GLY A 889 29.61 14.18 1.04
CA GLY A 889 30.92 14.43 0.43
C GLY A 889 31.83 15.18 1.41
N ASP A 890 32.87 15.85 0.94
CA ASP A 890 33.85 16.55 1.80
C ASP A 890 33.30 17.79 2.57
N TRP A 891 31.98 17.88 2.79
CA TRP A 891 31.27 19.06 3.27
C TRP A 891 30.72 18.89 4.70
N LYS A 892 30.58 20.00 5.44
CA LYS A 892 29.95 20.03 6.78
C LYS A 892 28.44 19.97 6.68
N LEU A 893 27.80 19.00 7.33
CA LEU A 893 26.34 18.90 7.38
C LEU A 893 25.77 19.77 8.51
N LYS A 894 24.80 20.63 8.19
CA LYS A 894 24.01 21.37 9.18
C LYS A 894 22.62 20.73 9.31
N VAL A 895 22.22 20.41 10.54
CA VAL A 895 20.92 19.79 10.86
C VAL A 895 20.09 20.70 11.75
N LYS A 896 18.85 20.94 11.34
CA LYS A 896 17.86 21.69 12.11
C LYS A 896 16.93 20.74 12.86
N ILE A 897 16.60 21.07 14.11
CA ILE A 897 15.66 20.30 14.92
C ILE A 897 14.31 21.01 14.93
N MET A 898 13.26 20.24 14.65
CA MET A 898 11.88 20.68 14.62
C MET A 898 11.07 19.83 15.59
N ASP A 899 10.09 20.45 16.25
CA ASP A 899 9.13 19.74 17.10
C ASP A 899 8.09 18.96 16.26
N LYS A 900 7.14 18.31 16.92
CA LYS A 900 6.11 17.50 16.23
C LYS A 900 5.20 18.31 15.30
N LYS A 901 5.08 19.62 15.50
CA LYS A 901 4.26 20.55 14.69
C LYS A 901 5.06 21.27 13.61
N GLY A 902 6.37 21.13 13.59
CA GLY A 902 7.25 21.78 12.61
C GLY A 902 7.72 23.16 13.03
N PHE A 903 7.84 23.41 14.32
CA PHE A 903 8.48 24.61 14.86
C PHE A 903 9.93 24.31 15.25
N PRO A 904 10.86 25.26 15.04
CA PRO A 904 12.26 25.10 15.44
C PRO A 904 12.41 25.04 16.96
N VAL A 905 13.32 24.21 17.44
CA VAL A 905 13.61 24.08 18.87
C VAL A 905 14.91 24.81 19.23
N GLU A 906 14.97 25.46 20.39
CA GLU A 906 16.20 26.06 20.92
C GLU A 906 17.19 24.97 21.34
N VAL A 907 18.29 24.84 20.59
CA VAL A 907 19.35 23.87 20.89
C VAL A 907 20.42 24.57 21.73
N LYS A 908 20.66 24.08 22.95
CA LYS A 908 21.71 24.62 23.83
C LYS A 908 23.06 23.97 23.59
N LYS A 909 23.08 22.64 23.60
CA LYS A 909 24.29 21.83 23.43
C LYS A 909 23.97 20.60 22.62
N TYR A 910 24.95 20.08 21.90
CA TYR A 910 24.81 18.80 21.21
C TYR A 910 26.13 18.04 21.17
N GLY A 911 26.03 16.73 21.05
CA GLY A 911 27.13 15.85 20.72
C GLY A 911 26.70 14.79 19.72
N TYR A 912 27.66 14.24 19.00
CA TYR A 912 27.40 13.19 18.01
C TYR A 912 28.48 12.11 18.03
N ARG A 913 28.14 10.92 17.54
CA ARG A 913 29.06 9.80 17.39
C ARG A 913 28.69 9.00 16.14
N ARG A 914 29.70 8.66 15.34
CA ARG A 914 29.55 7.66 14.27
C ARG A 914 29.49 6.29 14.92
N VAL A 915 28.48 5.51 14.59
CA VAL A 915 28.23 4.19 15.18
C VAL A 915 28.73 3.14 14.22
N HIS A 916 29.62 2.28 14.69
CA HIS A 916 30.16 1.15 13.94
C HIS A 916 29.59 -0.17 14.47
N GLU A 917 29.74 -1.26 13.71
CA GLU A 917 29.33 -2.60 14.16
C GLU A 917 29.90 -2.95 15.54
N GLU A 918 31.15 -2.59 15.84
CA GLU A 918 31.82 -2.85 17.12
C GLU A 918 31.20 -2.09 18.31
N ASP A 919 30.58 -0.92 18.06
CA ASP A 919 29.86 -0.17 19.10
C ASP A 919 28.59 -0.91 19.55
N LEU A 920 28.12 -1.88 18.77
CA LEU A 920 26.98 -2.73 19.09
C LEU A 920 27.37 -3.98 19.92
N ASP A 921 28.65 -4.31 20.10
CA ASP A 921 29.07 -5.49 20.89
C ASP A 921 29.50 -5.13 22.33
N LEU A 922 29.62 -3.84 22.63
CA LEU A 922 29.99 -3.34 23.95
C LEU A 922 28.72 -3.14 24.80
N GLU A 923 28.51 -3.96 25.83
CA GLU A 923 27.65 -3.52 26.94
C GLU A 923 28.22 -2.21 27.47
N PRO A 924 27.43 -1.12 27.59
CA PRO A 924 27.92 0.10 28.21
C PRO A 924 28.23 -0.21 29.67
N SER A 925 29.51 -0.49 29.94
CA SER A 925 29.99 -0.85 31.27
C SER A 925 29.68 0.32 32.21
N LEU A 926 28.82 0.06 33.20
CA LEU A 926 28.75 0.79 34.46
C LEU A 926 30.13 0.71 35.14
N ASN A 927 31.10 1.50 34.71
CA ASN A 927 32.39 1.63 35.38
C ASN A 927 32.74 3.10 35.53
N THR A 928 32.30 3.65 36.66
CA THR A 928 33.02 4.74 37.31
C THR A 928 34.42 4.26 37.73
N ALA A 929 35.41 5.11 37.49
CA ALA A 929 36.83 5.04 37.93
C ALA A 929 37.87 4.35 37.02
N GLY A 930 38.87 5.15 36.61
CA GLY A 930 40.26 4.66 36.48
C GLY A 930 40.99 4.93 35.17
N ILE A 931 41.36 6.19 34.89
CA ILE A 931 42.42 6.53 33.95
C ILE A 931 43.73 5.87 34.42
N ARG A 932 44.16 4.76 33.81
CA ARG A 932 45.54 4.25 33.93
C ARG A 932 46.38 4.71 32.75
N LYS A 933 47.24 5.71 33.02
CA LYS A 933 48.36 6.15 32.20
C LYS A 933 49.18 4.95 31.69
N ARG A 934 49.28 4.76 30.37
CA ARG A 934 50.37 3.99 29.75
C ARG A 934 51.66 4.84 29.81
N LYS A 935 52.59 4.45 30.68
CA LYS A 935 53.98 4.92 30.66
C LYS A 935 54.66 4.40 29.39
N ARG A 936 55.38 5.29 28.71
CA ARG A 936 56.40 4.98 27.71
C ARG A 936 57.49 4.11 28.35
N GLY A 937 57.86 3.03 27.67
CA GLY A 937 59.17 2.39 27.84
C GLY A 937 59.98 2.68 26.58
N THR A 938 61.06 3.43 26.74
CA THR A 938 62.24 3.38 25.88
C THR A 938 63.14 2.27 26.43
N ASP A 939 63.74 1.46 25.55
CA ASP A 939 65.20 1.37 25.38
C ASP A 939 65.54 0.26 24.37
N GLU A 940 66.41 0.63 23.43
CA GLU A 940 67.23 -0.14 22.45
C GLU A 940 66.57 -1.16 21.51
#